data_AF-A0A511XDZ9-F1
#
_entry.id   AF-A0A511XDZ9-F1
#
_cell.length_a   1.000
_cell.length_b   1.000
_cell.length_c   1.000
_cell.angle_alpha   90.00
_cell.angle_beta   90.00
_cell.angle_gamma   90.00
#
_symmetry.space_group_name_H-M   'P 1'
#
loop_
_entity.id
_entity.type
_entity.pdbx_description
1 polymer ?
#
loop_
_entity_poly.entity_id
_entity_poly.type
_entity_poly.pdbx_seq_one_letter_code
_entity_poly.pdbx_strand_id
1 'polypeptide(L)'
;MSDVTPTVINSNGYVSSGVATDVVVGSGATISSLYVTDTGVASATVVSSGGNLYVSSGGVVSGVIVSSGGHLGAGTYKGTAALGADGVVSGATVLAGGQALISAGGVIYDAQVAGTLEVDSGAATYDAVVTGTTALEMLSSGSIDSGAQIGAGASQLIYGAVVSGATISAATQTVYSGGSALATTLSGVSYTSSGSQVISSGGYASGTVIADHGFQDIESGGSAYDTTVASGGEQDIHAGGVVSGVTVASGGLGQVWFGATGSGLDIQSGGSAVVIGDDAGDGTGSVSEVTVESGGTLEIEASIAGVSGLVLQSGGTLALDAFSAGATMSLAGQVLTVSGGGLTETIDFDSSQSDLVLSDFVLASDADSGGMMLNYVACFCPGTMIETADGEAPVETLSIGDLVKNAAGGLRRLRWIGRRCYSADFVENNTNVLPVTICEGALKEGVPRRDLRVSPFHAMYVNGVLAPAGALVNGQTILRSPVVGDVEYLHLEFDDHELIVADGAVCESYVEDGARGIFQNSSEYRTLYPDARRDAPLYCAPRVEDGERLAAIQKQLAERARARKGSASTGSEVIETNGRQTGSGEEAASPLQGWLDHADRNGVSGWAWDAGCPFKSVAVDILVNDEIVATVTANASRSDLVQAGIGSGWNGLAHSFVEPLDRGRRHLIVARHAGTEEQLAGSPVVLEPGHSFDQDLEMTITRAVAGLDEASDRAGIVSFLSREVERIRHAAADDHADRRGRDDVLQKRRSSGRAGREHVLGPRALVIDEVLPLPGRDGGSDAILSHIRSLVRLGYQVTVATPGGECSAEAVSNLEREGVFVAKAPFYNAAEDVLRLQNGAFQLVYLHRCGVASAYAGLVKRYQPAARLVYGVADLHHLRLDRQAYVEGRVDLSQMAKRVRTLEITAALLTDAVVTHSSFEAETLRKLAPTLNVCVVPWDTACRAVRTQAADRHDIVFLGNYSHAPNEDAALHLVRTIMPLVWCERPEARCVIAGQGATPAVLKLSKDFPGVHVVGGVNDLTDDLFETARMTVAPLRFGAGLKGKVLASFGAAIPCVMSSVAAEGLPLPDRLRGLVCDEAQDFATQIIRLLGTPETADELGRTGARMMRDHYSTQEVDRALSVALGLGRAAALPEPQSFREVV
;
A
#
# COMPACT_ATOMS: atom_id res chain seq x y z
N MET A 1 -10.12 -53.58 -30.21
CA MET A 1 -11.10 -54.38 -30.98
C MET A 1 -11.67 -55.45 -30.07
N SER A 2 -12.89 -55.24 -29.60
CA SER A 2 -13.76 -56.27 -29.01
C SER A 2 -15.15 -55.65 -28.85
N ASP A 3 -16.11 -56.13 -29.63
CA ASP A 3 -17.57 -56.00 -29.45
C ASP A 3 -18.15 -54.59 -29.18
N VAL A 4 -17.98 -53.69 -30.14
CA VAL A 4 -19.07 -52.73 -30.45
C VAL A 4 -20.19 -53.55 -31.08
N THR A 5 -21.42 -53.45 -30.57
CA THR A 5 -22.59 -54.21 -31.04
C THR A 5 -22.91 -53.87 -32.51
N PRO A 6 -22.76 -54.80 -33.49
CA PRO A 6 -22.86 -54.50 -34.93
C PRO A 6 -24.27 -54.16 -35.45
N THR A 7 -25.21 -53.87 -34.55
CA THR A 7 -26.64 -53.66 -34.82
C THR A 7 -27.14 -52.27 -34.44
N VAL A 8 -26.34 -51.45 -33.73
CA VAL A 8 -26.77 -50.12 -33.25
C VAL A 8 -26.26 -48.98 -34.14
N ILE A 9 -24.97 -49.02 -34.52
CA ILE A 9 -24.39 -48.08 -35.49
C ILE A 9 -24.50 -48.70 -36.89
N ASN A 10 -25.16 -48.02 -37.83
CA ASN A 10 -25.28 -48.51 -39.21
C ASN A 10 -24.03 -48.20 -40.07
N SER A 11 -23.98 -48.75 -41.30
CA SER A 11 -22.86 -48.58 -42.24
C SER A 11 -22.54 -47.12 -42.64
N ASN A 12 -23.46 -46.20 -42.37
CA ASN A 12 -23.36 -44.79 -42.72
C ASN A 12 -23.09 -43.91 -41.47
N GLY A 13 -22.82 -44.53 -40.31
CA GLY A 13 -22.51 -43.83 -39.07
C GLY A 13 -23.73 -43.38 -38.26
N TYR A 14 -24.95 -43.85 -38.53
CA TYR A 14 -26.14 -43.44 -37.79
C TYR A 14 -26.49 -44.39 -36.63
N VAL A 15 -26.92 -43.79 -35.52
CA VAL A 15 -27.57 -44.41 -34.36
C VAL A 15 -28.96 -43.77 -34.23
N SER A 16 -29.99 -44.42 -34.79
CA SER A 16 -31.39 -43.94 -34.75
C SER A 16 -32.26 -44.62 -33.68
N SER A 17 -31.78 -45.73 -33.10
CA SER A 17 -32.42 -46.40 -31.97
C SER A 17 -31.43 -47.29 -31.23
N GLY A 18 -31.64 -47.47 -29.92
CA GLY A 18 -30.72 -48.23 -29.06
C GLY A 18 -29.55 -47.37 -28.54
N VAL A 19 -28.62 -48.02 -27.83
CA VAL A 19 -27.51 -47.36 -27.12
C VAL A 19 -26.17 -47.81 -27.68
N ALA A 20 -25.34 -46.87 -28.12
CA ALA A 20 -23.94 -47.07 -28.48
C ALA A 20 -23.02 -46.52 -27.38
N THR A 21 -22.00 -47.27 -26.97
CA THR A 21 -21.03 -46.83 -25.95
C THR A 21 -19.60 -46.88 -26.51
N ASP A 22 -18.71 -46.12 -25.88
CA ASP A 22 -17.24 -46.19 -26.09
C ASP A 22 -16.81 -45.95 -27.56
N VAL A 23 -17.58 -45.13 -28.28
CA VAL A 23 -17.38 -44.89 -29.71
C VAL A 23 -16.23 -43.91 -29.92
N VAL A 24 -15.25 -44.29 -30.75
CA VAL A 24 -14.16 -43.38 -31.17
C VAL A 24 -14.41 -42.92 -32.61
N VAL A 25 -14.44 -41.61 -32.81
CA VAL A 25 -14.69 -40.96 -34.10
C VAL A 25 -13.48 -40.12 -34.49
N GLY A 26 -12.97 -40.25 -35.71
CA GLY A 26 -11.74 -39.54 -36.11
C GLY A 26 -11.15 -40.00 -37.43
N SER A 27 -10.20 -39.22 -37.96
CA SER A 27 -9.49 -39.50 -39.22
C SER A 27 -8.70 -40.83 -39.22
N GLY A 28 -8.31 -41.34 -38.05
CA GLY A 28 -7.67 -42.65 -37.87
C GLY A 28 -8.57 -43.73 -37.25
N ALA A 29 -9.87 -43.48 -37.10
CA ALA A 29 -10.83 -44.40 -36.48
C ALA A 29 -11.68 -45.15 -37.53
N THR A 30 -12.44 -46.16 -37.08
CA THR A 30 -13.38 -46.91 -37.93
C THR A 30 -14.53 -46.04 -38.46
N ILE A 31 -14.82 -44.92 -37.79
CA ILE A 31 -15.91 -43.99 -38.09
C ILE A 31 -15.32 -42.57 -38.13
N SER A 32 -15.57 -41.83 -39.22
CA SER A 32 -15.17 -40.42 -39.37
C SER A 32 -16.27 -39.43 -38.98
N SER A 33 -17.53 -39.84 -39.10
CA SER A 33 -18.70 -39.09 -38.65
C SER A 33 -19.73 -40.01 -37.99
N LEU A 34 -20.20 -39.66 -36.80
CA LEU A 34 -21.29 -40.33 -36.09
C LEU A 34 -22.51 -39.41 -36.04
N TYR A 35 -23.70 -39.95 -36.32
CA TYR A 35 -24.98 -39.23 -36.32
C TYR A 35 -25.94 -39.90 -35.32
N VAL A 36 -26.51 -39.13 -34.40
CA VAL A 36 -27.44 -39.63 -33.38
C VAL A 36 -28.81 -38.96 -33.58
N THR A 37 -29.85 -39.78 -33.75
CA THR A 37 -31.18 -39.35 -34.25
C THR A 37 -32.32 -40.13 -33.60
N ASP A 38 -33.55 -39.63 -33.71
CA ASP A 38 -34.85 -40.26 -33.42
C ASP A 38 -35.04 -40.77 -31.96
N THR A 39 -34.43 -41.91 -31.62
CA THR A 39 -34.42 -42.52 -30.27
C THR A 39 -33.06 -43.15 -29.93
N GLY A 40 -32.03 -42.79 -30.70
CA GLY A 40 -30.67 -43.22 -30.52
C GLY A 40 -30.00 -42.53 -29.34
N VAL A 41 -29.22 -43.31 -28.59
CA VAL A 41 -28.36 -42.80 -27.52
C VAL A 41 -26.92 -43.15 -27.83
N ALA A 42 -26.01 -42.20 -27.69
CA ALA A 42 -24.58 -42.48 -27.62
C ALA A 42 -24.01 -42.07 -26.26
N SER A 43 -22.99 -42.76 -25.77
CA SER A 43 -22.27 -42.35 -24.57
C SER A 43 -20.78 -42.70 -24.62
N ALA A 44 -19.98 -42.06 -23.76
CA ALA A 44 -18.53 -42.23 -23.70
C ALA A 44 -17.84 -42.06 -25.08
N THR A 45 -18.31 -41.10 -25.88
CA THR A 45 -17.88 -40.93 -27.27
C THR A 45 -16.69 -39.98 -27.37
N VAL A 46 -15.58 -40.44 -27.95
CA VAL A 46 -14.35 -39.65 -28.12
C VAL A 46 -14.25 -39.17 -29.57
N VAL A 47 -14.37 -37.86 -29.76
CA VAL A 47 -14.21 -37.18 -31.06
C VAL A 47 -12.78 -36.68 -31.18
N SER A 48 -11.99 -37.35 -32.00
CA SER A 48 -10.58 -37.06 -32.29
C SER A 48 -10.42 -36.19 -33.54
N SER A 49 -9.18 -35.78 -33.84
CA SER A 49 -8.86 -34.92 -35.00
C SER A 49 -9.45 -35.43 -36.32
N GLY A 50 -10.22 -34.58 -37.01
CA GLY A 50 -10.95 -34.89 -38.24
C GLY A 50 -12.22 -35.74 -38.03
N GLY A 51 -12.63 -35.99 -36.79
CA GLY A 51 -13.86 -36.68 -36.42
C GLY A 51 -15.01 -35.70 -36.18
N ASN A 52 -16.24 -36.15 -36.47
CA ASN A 52 -17.45 -35.35 -36.32
C ASN A 52 -18.54 -36.13 -35.59
N LEU A 53 -19.16 -35.56 -34.56
CA LEU A 53 -20.35 -36.09 -33.91
C LEU A 53 -21.51 -35.14 -34.12
N TYR A 54 -22.62 -35.61 -34.69
CA TYR A 54 -23.84 -34.83 -34.92
C TYR A 54 -25.02 -35.41 -34.14
N VAL A 55 -25.72 -34.57 -33.39
CA VAL A 55 -26.88 -34.94 -32.58
C VAL A 55 -28.08 -34.13 -33.05
N SER A 56 -29.20 -34.78 -33.35
CA SER A 56 -30.40 -34.14 -33.90
C SER A 56 -31.68 -34.80 -33.37
N SER A 57 -32.84 -34.20 -33.64
CA SER A 57 -34.20 -34.58 -33.20
C SER A 57 -34.33 -35.93 -32.49
N GLY A 58 -34.51 -35.90 -31.17
CA GLY A 58 -34.72 -37.08 -30.31
C GLY A 58 -33.47 -37.89 -29.99
N GLY A 59 -32.35 -37.63 -30.66
CA GLY A 59 -31.04 -38.17 -30.32
C GLY A 59 -30.48 -37.55 -29.04
N VAL A 60 -29.91 -38.39 -28.17
CA VAL A 60 -29.32 -37.98 -26.88
C VAL A 60 -27.88 -38.47 -26.80
N VAL A 61 -26.94 -37.62 -26.36
CA VAL A 61 -25.56 -38.04 -26.12
C VAL A 61 -25.04 -37.57 -24.76
N SER A 62 -24.37 -38.47 -24.03
CA SER A 62 -23.78 -38.14 -22.72
C SER A 62 -22.30 -38.52 -22.60
N GLY A 63 -21.50 -37.68 -21.94
CA GLY A 63 -20.07 -37.96 -21.71
C GLY A 63 -19.25 -37.99 -23.01
N VAL A 64 -19.33 -36.92 -23.80
CA VAL A 64 -18.51 -36.74 -25.01
C VAL A 64 -17.14 -36.18 -24.62
N ILE A 65 -16.06 -36.63 -25.26
CA ILE A 65 -14.76 -35.94 -25.20
C ILE A 65 -14.39 -35.46 -26.61
N VAL A 66 -14.44 -34.14 -26.83
CA VAL A 66 -14.01 -33.50 -28.07
C VAL A 66 -12.55 -33.08 -27.91
N SER A 67 -11.65 -33.73 -28.66
CA SER A 67 -10.22 -33.45 -28.66
C SER A 67 -9.85 -32.40 -29.72
N SER A 68 -8.60 -31.95 -29.72
CA SER A 68 -8.09 -30.98 -30.70
C SER A 68 -8.37 -31.38 -32.16
N GLY A 69 -9.04 -30.50 -32.90
CA GLY A 69 -9.48 -30.73 -34.28
C GLY A 69 -10.64 -31.73 -34.44
N GLY A 70 -11.32 -32.13 -33.36
CA GLY A 70 -12.60 -32.82 -33.40
C GLY A 70 -13.77 -31.84 -33.31
N HIS A 71 -14.92 -32.21 -33.88
CA HIS A 71 -16.13 -31.38 -33.93
C HIS A 71 -17.36 -32.09 -33.37
N LEU A 72 -18.09 -31.41 -32.47
CA LEU A 72 -19.41 -31.79 -31.98
C LEU A 72 -20.45 -30.80 -32.51
N GLY A 73 -21.50 -31.28 -33.15
CA GLY A 73 -22.66 -30.51 -33.58
C GLY A 73 -23.95 -31.00 -32.92
N ALA A 74 -24.80 -30.11 -32.44
CA ALA A 74 -26.15 -30.44 -31.94
C ALA A 74 -27.21 -29.58 -32.64
N GLY A 75 -28.39 -30.15 -32.93
CA GLY A 75 -29.48 -29.47 -33.63
C GLY A 75 -29.34 -29.47 -35.17
N THR A 76 -29.84 -28.41 -35.80
CA THR A 76 -30.01 -28.35 -37.27
C THR A 76 -28.69 -28.08 -38.02
N TYR A 77 -28.07 -29.12 -38.60
CA TYR A 77 -26.76 -28.99 -39.28
C TYR A 77 -26.82 -28.46 -40.74
N LYS A 78 -26.03 -27.41 -41.01
CA LYS A 78 -25.92 -26.73 -42.33
C LYS A 78 -25.17 -27.60 -43.35
N GLY A 79 -25.91 -28.37 -44.15
CA GLY A 79 -25.39 -29.16 -45.27
C GLY A 79 -26.12 -30.48 -45.53
N THR A 80 -26.86 -30.97 -44.54
CA THR A 80 -27.64 -32.22 -44.59
C THR A 80 -29.14 -31.91 -44.57
N ALA A 81 -29.84 -32.11 -45.68
CA ALA A 81 -31.20 -31.62 -45.91
C ALA A 81 -32.34 -32.34 -45.12
N ALA A 82 -32.02 -33.07 -44.05
CA ALA A 82 -32.99 -33.88 -43.30
C ALA A 82 -32.55 -34.23 -41.85
N LEU A 83 -31.93 -33.30 -41.13
CA LEU A 83 -31.72 -33.42 -39.67
C LEU A 83 -32.59 -32.37 -38.96
N GLY A 84 -33.43 -32.81 -38.02
CA GLY A 84 -34.37 -31.94 -37.31
C GLY A 84 -33.78 -31.27 -36.07
N ALA A 85 -34.45 -30.21 -35.62
CA ALA A 85 -34.31 -29.60 -34.29
C ALA A 85 -34.52 -30.64 -33.17
N ASP A 86 -34.16 -30.30 -31.93
CA ASP A 86 -34.37 -31.09 -30.70
C ASP A 86 -33.32 -32.20 -30.47
N GLY A 87 -32.03 -31.88 -30.66
CA GLY A 87 -30.91 -32.76 -30.32
C GLY A 87 -30.28 -32.37 -28.97
N VAL A 88 -30.06 -33.33 -28.07
CA VAL A 88 -29.64 -33.06 -26.68
C VAL A 88 -28.28 -33.67 -26.33
N VAL A 89 -27.40 -32.88 -25.71
CA VAL A 89 -26.09 -33.31 -25.22
C VAL A 89 -25.95 -33.01 -23.72
N SER A 90 -25.35 -33.90 -22.93
CA SER A 90 -25.00 -33.65 -21.53
C SER A 90 -23.58 -34.08 -21.15
N GLY A 91 -22.91 -33.29 -20.31
CA GLY A 91 -21.57 -33.60 -19.79
C GLY A 91 -20.51 -33.76 -20.90
N ALA A 92 -20.51 -32.86 -21.89
CA ALA A 92 -19.52 -32.88 -22.96
C ALA A 92 -18.25 -32.09 -22.59
N THR A 93 -17.11 -32.76 -22.63
CA THR A 93 -15.79 -32.16 -22.39
C THR A 93 -15.16 -31.73 -23.72
N VAL A 94 -15.07 -30.43 -23.98
CA VAL A 94 -14.42 -29.84 -25.15
C VAL A 94 -13.01 -29.41 -24.75
N LEU A 95 -11.99 -30.20 -25.12
CA LEU A 95 -10.60 -29.91 -24.81
C LEU A 95 -10.05 -28.75 -25.67
N ALA A 96 -8.91 -28.19 -25.29
CA ALA A 96 -8.26 -27.10 -26.01
C ALA A 96 -8.07 -27.40 -27.52
N GLY A 97 -8.58 -26.51 -28.37
CA GLY A 97 -8.61 -26.66 -29.83
C GLY A 97 -9.62 -27.68 -30.37
N GLY A 98 -10.49 -28.26 -29.53
CA GLY A 98 -11.73 -28.92 -29.94
C GLY A 98 -12.86 -27.90 -30.07
N GLN A 99 -13.92 -28.24 -30.82
CA GLN A 99 -15.04 -27.34 -31.08
C GLN A 99 -16.40 -28.03 -30.87
N ALA A 100 -17.31 -27.35 -30.19
CA ALA A 100 -18.73 -27.67 -30.14
C ALA A 100 -19.57 -26.55 -30.77
N LEU A 101 -20.56 -26.92 -31.59
CA LEU A 101 -21.51 -26.02 -32.23
C LEU A 101 -22.94 -26.48 -31.93
N ILE A 102 -23.72 -25.65 -31.23
CA ILE A 102 -25.11 -25.92 -30.92
C ILE A 102 -25.97 -25.07 -31.87
N SER A 103 -26.51 -25.70 -32.92
CA SER A 103 -27.38 -25.09 -33.91
C SER A 103 -28.84 -25.06 -33.45
N ALA A 104 -29.69 -24.27 -34.12
CA ALA A 104 -31.13 -24.15 -33.85
C ALA A 104 -31.83 -25.47 -33.43
N GLY A 105 -32.45 -25.44 -32.25
CA GLY A 105 -33.09 -26.58 -31.59
C GLY A 105 -32.14 -27.53 -30.85
N GLY A 106 -30.83 -27.27 -30.84
CA GLY A 106 -29.86 -28.00 -30.03
C GLY A 106 -29.86 -27.50 -28.58
N VAL A 107 -29.70 -28.42 -27.63
CA VAL A 107 -29.53 -28.09 -26.20
C VAL A 107 -28.32 -28.83 -25.63
N ILE A 108 -27.50 -28.12 -24.86
CA ILE A 108 -26.38 -28.70 -24.11
C ILE A 108 -26.49 -28.42 -22.61
N TYR A 109 -26.14 -29.42 -21.79
CA TYR A 109 -26.09 -29.38 -20.33
C TYR A 109 -24.69 -29.76 -19.81
N ASP A 110 -24.27 -29.17 -18.69
CA ASP A 110 -23.07 -29.56 -17.92
C ASP A 110 -21.75 -29.55 -18.74
N ALA A 111 -21.65 -28.70 -19.77
CA ALA A 111 -20.49 -28.69 -20.66
C ALA A 111 -19.19 -28.29 -19.92
N GLN A 112 -18.06 -28.88 -20.30
CA GLN A 112 -16.74 -28.58 -19.73
C GLN A 112 -15.82 -28.12 -20.86
N VAL A 113 -15.62 -26.81 -21.03
CA VAL A 113 -15.06 -26.20 -22.24
C VAL A 113 -13.71 -25.54 -21.97
N ALA A 114 -12.65 -26.16 -22.48
CA ALA A 114 -11.31 -25.58 -22.63
C ALA A 114 -10.97 -25.24 -24.10
N GLY A 115 -11.84 -25.64 -25.04
CA GLY A 115 -11.80 -25.28 -26.46
C GLY A 115 -12.83 -24.19 -26.80
N THR A 116 -13.54 -24.34 -27.91
CA THR A 116 -14.59 -23.39 -28.33
C THR A 116 -15.98 -24.00 -28.24
N LEU A 117 -16.94 -23.25 -27.69
CA LEU A 117 -18.37 -23.51 -27.73
C LEU A 117 -19.07 -22.38 -28.51
N GLU A 118 -19.69 -22.72 -29.63
CA GLU A 118 -20.47 -21.79 -30.45
C GLU A 118 -21.96 -22.16 -30.35
N VAL A 119 -22.82 -21.18 -30.08
CA VAL A 119 -24.24 -21.39 -29.80
C VAL A 119 -25.04 -20.49 -30.76
N ASP A 120 -25.62 -21.12 -31.78
CA ASP A 120 -26.29 -20.48 -32.90
C ASP A 120 -27.73 -20.04 -32.53
N SER A 121 -28.38 -19.28 -33.41
CA SER A 121 -29.74 -18.78 -33.18
C SER A 121 -30.75 -19.90 -32.85
N GLY A 122 -31.48 -19.77 -31.73
CA GLY A 122 -32.46 -20.76 -31.29
C GLY A 122 -31.89 -22.04 -30.66
N ALA A 123 -30.63 -22.02 -30.23
CA ALA A 123 -30.03 -23.04 -29.37
C ALA A 123 -30.00 -22.61 -27.89
N ALA A 124 -29.77 -23.56 -26.97
CA ALA A 124 -29.64 -23.28 -25.54
C ALA A 124 -28.45 -24.01 -24.88
N THR A 125 -27.81 -23.36 -23.92
CA THR A 125 -26.83 -23.92 -22.98
C THR A 125 -27.32 -23.77 -21.54
N TYR A 126 -26.97 -24.76 -20.71
CA TYR A 126 -27.26 -24.81 -19.27
C TYR A 126 -26.02 -25.31 -18.52
N ASP A 127 -25.60 -24.54 -17.50
CA ASP A 127 -24.55 -24.87 -16.54
C ASP A 127 -23.19 -25.24 -17.20
N ALA A 128 -22.85 -24.56 -18.30
CA ALA A 128 -21.58 -24.72 -19.01
C ALA A 128 -20.40 -24.09 -18.24
N VAL A 129 -19.32 -24.85 -18.05
CA VAL A 129 -18.09 -24.40 -17.36
C VAL A 129 -17.00 -24.18 -18.39
N VAL A 130 -16.63 -22.91 -18.63
CA VAL A 130 -15.67 -22.49 -19.66
C VAL A 130 -14.38 -22.03 -18.98
N THR A 131 -13.24 -22.69 -19.20
CA THR A 131 -12.02 -22.48 -18.41
C THR A 131 -10.71 -22.60 -19.19
N GLY A 132 -9.78 -21.67 -18.92
CA GLY A 132 -8.43 -21.67 -19.46
C GLY A 132 -8.18 -20.61 -20.53
N THR A 133 -6.92 -20.23 -20.71
CA THR A 133 -6.46 -19.02 -21.45
C THR A 133 -6.69 -19.01 -22.97
N THR A 134 -7.45 -19.96 -23.51
CA THR A 134 -7.88 -20.04 -24.91
C THR A 134 -9.32 -20.55 -25.04
N ALA A 135 -10.04 -20.67 -23.92
CA ALA A 135 -11.40 -21.18 -23.89
C ALA A 135 -12.38 -20.06 -24.22
N LEU A 136 -13.29 -20.34 -25.16
CA LEU A 136 -14.14 -19.32 -25.76
C LEU A 136 -15.57 -19.84 -25.92
N GLU A 137 -16.52 -19.06 -25.42
CA GLU A 137 -17.94 -19.25 -25.70
C GLU A 137 -18.48 -18.09 -26.55
N MET A 138 -19.26 -18.41 -27.59
CA MET A 138 -19.84 -17.45 -28.53
C MET A 138 -21.33 -17.69 -28.68
N LEU A 139 -22.13 -16.69 -28.29
CA LEU A 139 -23.59 -16.75 -28.22
C LEU A 139 -24.19 -15.84 -29.28
N SER A 140 -24.83 -16.43 -30.29
CA SER A 140 -25.40 -15.75 -31.46
C SER A 140 -26.87 -15.37 -31.27
N SER A 141 -27.36 -14.44 -32.10
CA SER A 141 -28.63 -13.77 -31.80
C SER A 141 -29.82 -14.72 -31.67
N GLY A 142 -30.52 -14.63 -30.54
CA GLY A 142 -31.63 -15.52 -30.19
C GLY A 142 -31.21 -16.89 -29.63
N SER A 143 -29.96 -17.09 -29.23
CA SER A 143 -29.59 -18.18 -28.31
C SER A 143 -29.88 -17.83 -26.85
N ILE A 144 -29.89 -18.84 -25.99
CA ILE A 144 -30.04 -18.72 -24.53
C ILE A 144 -28.85 -19.39 -23.84
N ASP A 145 -28.32 -18.77 -22.79
CA ASP A 145 -27.41 -19.37 -21.83
C ASP A 145 -27.86 -19.14 -20.39
N SER A 146 -27.62 -20.11 -19.52
CA SER A 146 -28.13 -20.12 -18.15
C SER A 146 -27.15 -20.82 -17.21
N GLY A 147 -26.65 -20.10 -16.21
CA GLY A 147 -25.80 -20.68 -15.15
C GLY A 147 -24.33 -20.90 -15.53
N ALA A 148 -23.87 -20.39 -16.69
CA ALA A 148 -22.50 -20.63 -17.14
C ALA A 148 -21.44 -20.07 -16.19
N GLN A 149 -20.31 -20.76 -16.08
CA GLN A 149 -19.20 -20.47 -15.20
C GLN A 149 -17.94 -20.22 -16.03
N ILE A 150 -17.62 -18.95 -16.26
CA ILE A 150 -16.52 -18.51 -17.10
C ILE A 150 -15.31 -18.23 -16.19
N GLY A 151 -14.38 -19.19 -16.13
CA GLY A 151 -13.25 -19.20 -15.20
C GLY A 151 -11.90 -18.83 -15.84
N ALA A 152 -10.93 -18.55 -14.96
CA ALA A 152 -9.58 -18.03 -15.21
C ALA A 152 -9.09 -18.05 -16.69
N GLY A 153 -9.06 -16.87 -17.31
CA GLY A 153 -8.53 -16.64 -18.65
C GLY A 153 -9.44 -17.02 -19.82
N ALA A 154 -10.66 -17.49 -19.58
CA ALA A 154 -11.65 -17.73 -20.62
C ALA A 154 -12.40 -16.44 -21.06
N SER A 155 -13.14 -16.53 -22.16
CA SER A 155 -14.03 -15.45 -22.63
C SER A 155 -15.43 -15.95 -23.03
N GLN A 156 -16.47 -15.15 -22.74
CA GLN A 156 -17.84 -15.35 -23.22
C GLN A 156 -18.29 -14.10 -24.02
N LEU A 157 -18.71 -14.29 -25.28
CA LEU A 157 -19.08 -13.20 -26.20
C LEU A 157 -20.56 -13.29 -26.58
N ILE A 158 -21.33 -12.24 -26.31
CA ILE A 158 -22.79 -12.24 -26.37
C ILE A 158 -23.27 -11.30 -27.48
N TYR A 159 -23.77 -11.85 -28.59
CA TYR A 159 -24.20 -11.13 -29.79
C TYR A 159 -25.70 -11.28 -30.04
N GLY A 160 -26.55 -10.46 -29.41
CA GLY A 160 -28.01 -10.56 -29.60
C GLY A 160 -28.67 -11.73 -28.87
N ALA A 161 -27.96 -12.37 -27.94
CA ALA A 161 -28.38 -13.52 -27.14
C ALA A 161 -28.78 -13.10 -25.72
N VAL A 162 -29.41 -14.01 -24.97
CA VAL A 162 -29.76 -13.80 -23.55
C VAL A 162 -28.96 -14.75 -22.67
N VAL A 163 -28.21 -14.20 -21.72
CA VAL A 163 -27.46 -14.93 -20.70
C VAL A 163 -28.06 -14.62 -19.33
N SER A 164 -28.27 -15.64 -18.49
CA SER A 164 -28.80 -15.45 -17.14
C SER A 164 -28.05 -16.24 -16.07
N GLY A 165 -27.67 -15.59 -14.97
CA GLY A 165 -27.03 -16.24 -13.82
C GLY A 165 -25.58 -16.66 -14.05
N ALA A 166 -24.89 -16.05 -15.03
CA ALA A 166 -23.50 -16.36 -15.32
C ALA A 166 -22.55 -15.92 -14.19
N THR A 167 -21.50 -16.70 -13.94
CA THR A 167 -20.44 -16.38 -12.97
C THR A 167 -19.12 -16.20 -13.70
N ILE A 168 -18.53 -15.02 -13.62
CA ILE A 168 -17.28 -14.65 -14.27
C ILE A 168 -16.18 -14.55 -13.20
N SER A 169 -15.19 -15.43 -13.27
CA SER A 169 -14.13 -15.57 -12.25
C SER A 169 -12.74 -15.50 -12.87
N ALA A 170 -12.05 -14.37 -12.72
CA ALA A 170 -10.75 -14.09 -13.35
C ALA A 170 -10.76 -14.22 -14.90
N ALA A 171 -11.87 -13.84 -15.53
CA ALA A 171 -12.20 -14.06 -16.94
C ALA A 171 -13.01 -12.89 -17.51
N THR A 172 -13.40 -12.93 -18.80
CA THR A 172 -14.10 -11.82 -19.45
C THR A 172 -15.44 -12.22 -20.06
N GLN A 173 -16.49 -11.43 -19.82
CA GLN A 173 -17.74 -11.44 -20.57
C GLN A 173 -17.86 -10.15 -21.38
N THR A 174 -18.29 -10.21 -22.64
CA THR A 174 -18.54 -9.02 -23.47
C THR A 174 -19.94 -9.05 -24.07
N VAL A 175 -20.73 -8.03 -23.73
CA VAL A 175 -22.10 -7.86 -24.20
C VAL A 175 -22.13 -6.88 -25.36
N TYR A 176 -22.29 -7.41 -26.58
CA TYR A 176 -22.41 -6.62 -27.80
C TYR A 176 -23.86 -6.22 -28.10
N SER A 177 -24.05 -5.39 -29.12
CA SER A 177 -25.36 -4.89 -29.59
C SER A 177 -26.47 -5.95 -29.59
N GLY A 178 -27.54 -5.68 -28.84
CA GLY A 178 -28.70 -6.54 -28.67
C GLY A 178 -28.52 -7.71 -27.70
N GLY A 179 -27.31 -7.96 -27.20
CA GLY A 179 -27.03 -8.95 -26.15
C GLY A 179 -27.57 -8.49 -24.80
N SER A 180 -27.97 -9.45 -23.97
CA SER A 180 -28.51 -9.21 -22.63
C SER A 180 -27.86 -10.14 -21.61
N ALA A 181 -27.21 -9.57 -20.59
CA ALA A 181 -26.61 -10.30 -19.47
C ALA A 181 -27.38 -10.00 -18.17
N LEU A 182 -28.02 -11.04 -17.62
CA LEU A 182 -28.93 -10.92 -16.48
C LEU A 182 -28.35 -11.64 -15.25
N ALA A 183 -28.43 -11.03 -14.07
CA ALA A 183 -27.99 -11.62 -12.81
C ALA A 183 -26.54 -12.18 -12.85
N THR A 184 -25.63 -11.47 -13.51
CA THR A 184 -24.24 -11.93 -13.68
C THR A 184 -23.41 -11.60 -12.43
N THR A 185 -22.61 -12.54 -11.94
CA THR A 185 -21.70 -12.33 -10.79
C THR A 185 -20.26 -12.23 -11.27
N LEU A 186 -19.54 -11.18 -10.86
CA LEU A 186 -18.16 -10.89 -11.27
C LEU A 186 -17.21 -11.02 -10.07
N SER A 187 -16.07 -11.69 -10.25
CA SER A 187 -15.11 -11.97 -9.17
C SER A 187 -13.68 -12.19 -9.69
N GLY A 188 -12.66 -11.84 -8.92
CA GLY A 188 -11.26 -11.99 -9.33
C GLY A 188 -10.36 -12.59 -8.25
N VAL A 189 -9.04 -12.53 -8.51
CA VAL A 189 -8.00 -12.83 -7.51
C VAL A 189 -7.00 -11.67 -7.31
N SER A 190 -7.14 -10.61 -8.12
CA SER A 190 -6.54 -9.29 -7.97
C SER A 190 -7.09 -8.40 -9.10
N TYR A 191 -6.90 -7.08 -9.04
CA TYR A 191 -7.23 -6.16 -10.13
C TYR A 191 -6.57 -6.52 -11.48
N THR A 192 -5.42 -7.22 -11.49
CA THR A 192 -4.74 -7.66 -12.73
C THR A 192 -5.26 -9.00 -13.28
N SER A 193 -6.21 -9.61 -12.57
CA SER A 193 -6.82 -10.91 -12.85
C SER A 193 -8.28 -10.90 -12.36
N SER A 194 -9.01 -9.88 -12.79
CA SER A 194 -10.38 -9.58 -12.39
C SER A 194 -11.42 -10.42 -13.14
N GLY A 195 -12.60 -10.56 -12.57
CA GLY A 195 -13.80 -11.01 -13.31
C GLY A 195 -14.39 -9.81 -14.02
N SER A 196 -14.22 -9.71 -15.33
CA SER A 196 -14.55 -8.53 -16.12
C SER A 196 -15.84 -8.72 -16.93
N GLN A 197 -16.73 -7.73 -16.92
CA GLN A 197 -17.85 -7.62 -17.84
C GLN A 197 -17.79 -6.29 -18.58
N VAL A 198 -17.76 -6.34 -19.92
CA VAL A 198 -17.75 -5.16 -20.79
C VAL A 198 -19.10 -5.03 -21.49
N ILE A 199 -19.79 -3.90 -21.30
CA ILE A 199 -21.07 -3.58 -21.93
C ILE A 199 -20.82 -2.62 -23.09
N SER A 200 -20.68 -3.18 -24.29
CA SER A 200 -20.44 -2.42 -25.52
C SER A 200 -21.71 -1.75 -26.04
N SER A 201 -21.55 -0.88 -27.05
CA SER A 201 -22.65 -0.09 -27.63
C SER A 201 -23.86 -0.94 -28.06
N GLY A 202 -25.02 -0.65 -27.46
CA GLY A 202 -26.28 -1.38 -27.64
C GLY A 202 -26.39 -2.72 -26.89
N GLY A 203 -25.39 -3.09 -26.07
CA GLY A 203 -25.46 -4.20 -25.13
C GLY A 203 -26.17 -3.80 -23.83
N TYR A 204 -26.77 -4.78 -23.15
CA TYR A 204 -27.59 -4.58 -21.97
C TYR A 204 -27.17 -5.50 -20.81
N ALA A 205 -27.11 -4.97 -19.59
CA ALA A 205 -27.01 -5.77 -18.37
C ALA A 205 -28.05 -5.36 -17.32
N SER A 206 -28.50 -6.29 -16.48
CA SER A 206 -29.34 -6.02 -15.30
C SER A 206 -29.07 -7.01 -14.17
N GLY A 207 -29.06 -6.54 -12.92
CA GLY A 207 -28.88 -7.37 -11.73
C GLY A 207 -27.44 -7.83 -11.53
N THR A 208 -26.45 -7.12 -12.07
CA THR A 208 -25.04 -7.54 -11.99
C THR A 208 -24.49 -7.34 -10.58
N VAL A 209 -23.80 -8.35 -10.05
CA VAL A 209 -23.13 -8.29 -8.74
C VAL A 209 -21.63 -8.29 -8.96
N ILE A 210 -20.99 -7.16 -8.66
CA ILE A 210 -19.54 -7.00 -8.72
C ILE A 210 -18.97 -7.32 -7.34
N ALA A 211 -18.43 -8.53 -7.17
CA ALA A 211 -17.80 -8.98 -5.93
C ALA A 211 -16.30 -8.65 -5.91
N ASP A 212 -15.57 -9.21 -4.93
CA ASP A 212 -14.15 -8.99 -4.71
C ASP A 212 -13.31 -9.22 -5.99
N HIS A 213 -12.57 -8.19 -6.40
CA HIS A 213 -11.83 -8.09 -7.64
C HIS A 213 -12.65 -8.36 -8.92
N GLY A 214 -13.97 -8.14 -8.89
CA GLY A 214 -14.82 -8.00 -10.07
C GLY A 214 -14.71 -6.59 -10.67
N PHE A 215 -14.94 -6.46 -11.98
CA PHE A 215 -14.90 -5.20 -12.71
C PHE A 215 -16.00 -5.15 -13.78
N GLN A 216 -16.83 -4.10 -13.78
CA GLN A 216 -17.80 -3.85 -14.86
C GLN A 216 -17.45 -2.54 -15.59
N ASP A 217 -17.46 -2.58 -16.92
CA ASP A 217 -17.08 -1.50 -17.81
C ASP A 217 -18.25 -1.18 -18.76
N ILE A 218 -18.81 0.03 -18.69
CA ILE A 218 -19.93 0.46 -19.53
C ILE A 218 -19.42 1.44 -20.59
N GLU A 219 -19.30 0.95 -21.83
CA GLU A 219 -18.85 1.75 -22.97
C GLU A 219 -19.95 2.70 -23.49
N SER A 220 -19.58 3.58 -24.43
CA SER A 220 -20.49 4.55 -25.04
C SER A 220 -21.68 3.87 -25.76
N GLY A 221 -22.88 4.13 -25.28
CA GLY A 221 -24.13 3.51 -25.74
C GLY A 221 -24.40 2.11 -25.18
N GLY A 222 -23.60 1.61 -24.24
CA GLY A 222 -23.96 0.47 -23.39
C GLY A 222 -24.94 0.87 -22.29
N SER A 223 -25.65 -0.11 -21.72
CA SER A 223 -26.59 0.14 -20.61
C SER A 223 -26.54 -0.94 -19.52
N ALA A 224 -26.41 -0.54 -18.25
CA ALA A 224 -26.44 -1.44 -17.10
C ALA A 224 -27.46 -1.00 -16.04
N TYR A 225 -28.22 -1.94 -15.49
CA TYR A 225 -29.28 -1.68 -14.51
C TYR A 225 -29.11 -2.52 -13.25
N ASP A 226 -29.68 -2.07 -12.14
CA ASP A 226 -29.82 -2.83 -10.89
C ASP A 226 -28.48 -3.47 -10.42
N THR A 227 -27.39 -2.71 -10.50
CA THR A 227 -26.02 -3.24 -10.32
C THR A 227 -25.52 -3.00 -8.91
N THR A 228 -25.10 -4.06 -8.24
CA THR A 228 -24.54 -4.02 -6.88
C THR A 228 -23.03 -4.12 -6.93
N VAL A 229 -22.35 -3.04 -6.54
CA VAL A 229 -20.89 -3.00 -6.35
C VAL A 229 -20.59 -3.36 -4.89
N ALA A 230 -20.06 -4.55 -4.65
CA ALA A 230 -19.72 -5.05 -3.33
C ALA A 230 -18.22 -4.85 -3.00
N SER A 231 -17.82 -5.25 -1.78
CA SER A 231 -16.44 -5.10 -1.29
C SER A 231 -15.40 -5.64 -2.27
N GLY A 232 -14.45 -4.78 -2.67
CA GLY A 232 -13.38 -5.11 -3.62
C GLY A 232 -13.80 -5.11 -5.10
N GLY A 233 -15.07 -4.83 -5.41
CA GLY A 233 -15.59 -4.68 -6.76
C GLY A 233 -15.55 -3.23 -7.26
N GLU A 234 -15.40 -3.05 -8.57
CA GLU A 234 -15.24 -1.75 -9.23
C GLU A 234 -16.16 -1.63 -10.47
N GLN A 235 -16.79 -0.47 -10.68
CA GLN A 235 -17.64 -0.17 -11.84
C GLN A 235 -17.17 1.13 -12.53
N ASP A 236 -16.74 1.06 -13.79
CA ASP A 236 -16.40 2.24 -14.62
C ASP A 236 -17.51 2.51 -15.66
N ILE A 237 -18.01 3.74 -15.71
CA ILE A 237 -19.07 4.16 -16.65
C ILE A 237 -18.55 5.30 -17.54
N HIS A 238 -18.32 5.03 -18.83
CA HIS A 238 -17.73 5.99 -19.76
C HIS A 238 -18.76 6.94 -20.39
N ALA A 239 -18.25 7.99 -21.06
CA ALA A 239 -19.03 8.97 -21.80
C ALA A 239 -20.05 8.34 -22.77
N GLY A 240 -21.34 8.62 -22.58
CA GLY A 240 -22.46 8.05 -23.35
C GLY A 240 -22.93 6.67 -22.88
N GLY A 241 -22.31 6.07 -21.85
CA GLY A 241 -22.86 4.94 -21.12
C GLY A 241 -24.07 5.35 -20.27
N VAL A 242 -24.99 4.40 -20.04
CA VAL A 242 -26.21 4.63 -19.25
C VAL A 242 -26.28 3.65 -18.07
N VAL A 243 -26.53 4.15 -16.86
CA VAL A 243 -26.81 3.31 -15.69
C VAL A 243 -28.06 3.73 -14.93
N SER A 244 -28.72 2.78 -14.28
CA SER A 244 -29.71 3.12 -13.25
C SER A 244 -29.88 2.05 -12.17
N GLY A 245 -30.11 2.46 -10.92
CA GLY A 245 -30.22 1.55 -9.79
C GLY A 245 -28.86 0.94 -9.42
N VAL A 246 -27.85 1.78 -9.24
CA VAL A 246 -26.50 1.34 -8.83
C VAL A 246 -26.41 1.43 -7.32
N THR A 247 -26.15 0.31 -6.65
CA THR A 247 -25.90 0.25 -5.21
C THR A 247 -24.41 0.00 -4.95
N VAL A 248 -23.73 0.91 -4.27
CA VAL A 248 -22.34 0.76 -3.85
C VAL A 248 -22.27 0.43 -2.36
N ALA A 249 -21.96 -0.82 -2.05
CA ALA A 249 -21.88 -1.34 -0.69
C ALA A 249 -20.47 -1.16 -0.07
N SER A 250 -20.33 -1.50 1.22
CA SER A 250 -19.09 -1.28 1.98
C SER A 250 -17.84 -1.84 1.30
N GLY A 251 -16.88 -0.97 0.99
CA GLY A 251 -15.63 -1.31 0.31
C GLY A 251 -15.73 -1.55 -1.21
N GLY A 252 -16.89 -1.32 -1.82
CA GLY A 252 -17.05 -1.23 -3.28
C GLY A 252 -16.76 0.18 -3.80
N LEU A 253 -16.38 0.28 -5.08
CA LEU A 253 -16.01 1.53 -5.75
C LEU A 253 -16.81 1.74 -7.05
N GLY A 254 -17.60 2.81 -7.13
CA GLY A 254 -18.20 3.28 -8.39
C GLY A 254 -17.41 4.44 -9.00
N GLN A 255 -17.19 4.45 -10.32
CA GLN A 255 -16.57 5.55 -11.06
C GLN A 255 -17.46 5.98 -12.24
N VAL A 256 -17.98 7.20 -12.16
CA VAL A 256 -18.83 7.81 -13.19
C VAL A 256 -18.05 8.87 -13.93
N TRP A 257 -17.68 8.61 -15.19
CA TRP A 257 -16.96 9.56 -16.03
C TRP A 257 -17.91 10.54 -16.74
N PHE A 258 -17.43 11.75 -17.02
CA PHE A 258 -18.21 12.79 -17.66
C PHE A 258 -18.82 12.36 -19.00
N GLY A 259 -20.04 12.83 -19.27
CA GLY A 259 -20.84 12.40 -20.42
C GLY A 259 -21.63 11.11 -20.21
N ALA A 260 -21.45 10.38 -19.12
CA ALA A 260 -22.35 9.29 -18.72
C ALA A 260 -23.74 9.84 -18.29
N THR A 261 -24.75 8.97 -18.30
CA THR A 261 -26.09 9.25 -17.73
C THR A 261 -26.40 8.24 -16.64
N GLY A 262 -26.61 8.70 -15.41
CA GLY A 262 -26.94 7.85 -14.26
C GLY A 262 -28.23 8.30 -13.53
N SER A 263 -29.02 7.36 -13.03
CA SER A 263 -30.18 7.65 -12.16
C SER A 263 -30.34 6.63 -11.04
N GLY A 264 -30.54 7.06 -9.79
CA GLY A 264 -30.70 6.16 -8.65
C GLY A 264 -29.37 5.52 -8.27
N LEU A 265 -28.45 6.34 -7.75
CA LEU A 265 -27.14 5.90 -7.25
C LEU A 265 -27.20 5.89 -5.72
N ASP A 266 -27.15 4.70 -5.12
CA ASP A 266 -27.26 4.45 -3.68
C ASP A 266 -25.89 4.07 -3.10
N ILE A 267 -25.25 5.00 -2.38
CA ILE A 267 -23.91 4.84 -1.82
C ILE A 267 -24.04 4.54 -0.33
N GLN A 268 -23.93 3.27 0.01
CA GLN A 268 -24.20 2.74 1.35
C GLN A 268 -23.02 2.95 2.30
N SER A 269 -23.24 2.67 3.58
CA SER A 269 -22.23 2.81 4.63
C SER A 269 -20.91 2.11 4.25
N GLY A 270 -19.85 2.90 4.08
CA GLY A 270 -18.51 2.47 3.71
C GLY A 270 -18.26 2.20 2.22
N GLY A 271 -19.24 2.40 1.34
CA GLY A 271 -19.04 2.45 -0.11
C GLY A 271 -18.52 3.81 -0.57
N SER A 272 -17.87 3.84 -1.74
CA SER A 272 -17.35 5.08 -2.34
C SER A 272 -17.77 5.20 -3.81
N ALA A 273 -18.23 6.38 -4.22
CA ALA A 273 -18.42 6.70 -5.63
C ALA A 273 -17.71 7.99 -6.02
N VAL A 274 -17.03 7.98 -7.16
CA VAL A 274 -16.34 9.14 -7.74
C VAL A 274 -17.07 9.60 -8.99
N VAL A 275 -17.34 10.90 -9.11
CA VAL A 275 -17.91 11.54 -10.30
C VAL A 275 -16.84 12.47 -10.90
N ILE A 276 -16.34 12.11 -12.08
CA ILE A 276 -15.19 12.77 -12.71
C ILE A 276 -15.66 13.65 -13.86
N GLY A 277 -15.44 14.97 -13.76
CA GLY A 277 -15.74 15.95 -14.81
C GLY A 277 -14.74 15.97 -15.97
N ASP A 278 -15.00 16.81 -16.98
CA ASP A 278 -14.11 17.02 -18.14
C ASP A 278 -13.59 18.47 -18.18
N ASP A 279 -12.26 18.63 -18.27
CA ASP A 279 -11.56 19.91 -18.45
C ASP A 279 -11.98 20.67 -19.72
N ALA A 280 -12.55 19.99 -20.73
CA ALA A 280 -12.89 20.58 -22.03
C ALA A 280 -14.21 21.37 -22.05
N GLY A 281 -15.16 21.05 -21.17
CA GLY A 281 -16.41 21.81 -20.99
C GLY A 281 -17.45 21.70 -22.13
N ASP A 282 -17.35 20.70 -23.01
CA ASP A 282 -18.23 20.52 -24.18
C ASP A 282 -19.14 19.26 -24.12
N GLY A 283 -19.21 18.58 -22.96
CA GLY A 283 -20.17 17.53 -22.64
C GLY A 283 -21.25 17.92 -21.62
N THR A 284 -22.31 17.11 -21.51
CA THR A 284 -23.35 17.25 -20.47
C THR A 284 -23.68 15.89 -19.86
N GLY A 285 -22.74 15.33 -19.09
CA GLY A 285 -23.03 14.15 -18.26
C GLY A 285 -23.84 14.54 -17.02
N SER A 286 -24.70 13.64 -16.54
CA SER A 286 -25.54 13.90 -15.37
C SER A 286 -25.84 12.64 -14.57
N VAL A 287 -25.84 12.78 -13.24
CA VAL A 287 -26.28 11.76 -12.28
C VAL A 287 -27.42 12.36 -11.45
N SER A 288 -28.60 11.75 -11.51
CA SER A 288 -29.78 12.17 -10.74
C SER A 288 -30.16 11.15 -9.67
N GLU A 289 -30.91 11.58 -8.66
CA GLU A 289 -31.44 10.71 -7.60
C GLU A 289 -30.31 9.98 -6.86
N VAL A 290 -29.31 10.74 -6.40
CA VAL A 290 -28.14 10.21 -5.69
C VAL A 290 -28.43 10.16 -4.19
N THR A 291 -28.28 9.02 -3.55
CA THR A 291 -28.34 8.86 -2.09
C THR A 291 -26.95 8.52 -1.55
N VAL A 292 -26.53 9.22 -0.49
CA VAL A 292 -25.30 8.93 0.25
C VAL A 292 -25.69 8.63 1.69
N GLU A 293 -25.56 7.37 2.10
CA GLU A 293 -25.86 6.91 3.46
C GLU A 293 -24.79 7.34 4.49
N SER A 294 -25.10 7.14 5.77
CA SER A 294 -24.18 7.35 6.88
C SER A 294 -22.89 6.51 6.71
N GLY A 295 -21.73 7.16 6.59
CA GLY A 295 -20.44 6.53 6.33
C GLY A 295 -20.17 6.18 4.86
N GLY A 296 -21.09 6.46 3.93
CA GLY A 296 -20.84 6.44 2.49
C GLY A 296 -20.11 7.71 2.01
N THR A 297 -19.41 7.64 0.89
CA THR A 297 -18.67 8.78 0.31
C THR A 297 -19.02 9.02 -1.14
N LEU A 298 -19.40 10.27 -1.46
CA LEU A 298 -19.42 10.79 -2.83
C LEU A 298 -18.26 11.76 -3.01
N GLU A 299 -17.45 11.52 -4.04
CA GLU A 299 -16.31 12.35 -4.44
C GLU A 299 -16.59 12.98 -5.81
N ILE A 300 -16.25 14.26 -5.99
CA ILE A 300 -16.48 14.98 -7.23
C ILE A 300 -15.20 15.71 -7.68
N GLU A 301 -14.67 15.27 -8.82
CA GLU A 301 -13.52 15.88 -9.49
C GLU A 301 -13.99 16.86 -10.60
N ALA A 302 -13.35 18.02 -10.70
CA ALA A 302 -13.63 19.08 -11.68
C ALA A 302 -15.06 19.71 -11.61
N SER A 303 -15.47 20.42 -12.67
CA SER A 303 -16.64 21.32 -12.68
C SER A 303 -17.97 20.57 -12.81
N ILE A 304 -18.99 20.97 -12.05
CA ILE A 304 -20.20 20.18 -11.78
C ILE A 304 -21.38 20.73 -12.59
N ALA A 305 -21.61 20.14 -13.75
CA ALA A 305 -22.78 20.40 -14.58
C ALA A 305 -23.93 19.38 -14.34
N GLY A 306 -23.74 18.38 -13.47
CA GLY A 306 -24.44 17.10 -13.60
C GLY A 306 -25.09 16.45 -12.37
N VAL A 307 -24.79 16.83 -11.12
CA VAL A 307 -25.35 16.13 -9.93
C VAL A 307 -26.65 16.80 -9.47
N SER A 308 -27.72 16.02 -9.35
CA SER A 308 -29.06 16.53 -9.00
C SER A 308 -29.90 15.55 -8.18
N GLY A 309 -30.83 16.05 -7.37
CA GLY A 309 -31.65 15.23 -6.47
C GLY A 309 -30.82 14.50 -5.42
N LEU A 310 -29.81 15.17 -4.85
CA LEU A 310 -28.92 14.60 -3.84
C LEU A 310 -29.62 14.44 -2.48
N VAL A 311 -29.60 13.22 -1.93
CA VAL A 311 -30.01 12.87 -0.57
C VAL A 311 -28.75 12.51 0.22
N LEU A 312 -28.15 13.49 0.89
CA LEU A 312 -27.04 13.27 1.81
C LEU A 312 -27.60 12.96 3.22
N GLN A 313 -27.29 11.79 3.77
CA GLN A 313 -27.68 11.40 5.12
C GLN A 313 -26.68 11.87 6.19
N SER A 314 -27.10 11.86 7.46
CA SER A 314 -26.26 12.16 8.62
C SER A 314 -25.00 11.26 8.63
N GLY A 315 -23.82 11.86 8.52
CA GLY A 315 -22.54 11.12 8.47
C GLY A 315 -22.11 10.63 7.07
N GLY A 316 -22.85 10.93 6.01
CA GLY A 316 -22.35 10.76 4.63
C GLY A 316 -21.29 11.83 4.30
N THR A 317 -20.28 11.47 3.50
CA THR A 317 -19.22 12.38 3.04
C THR A 317 -19.52 12.94 1.66
N LEU A 318 -19.29 14.23 1.47
CA LEU A 318 -19.09 14.83 0.15
C LEU A 318 -17.67 15.42 0.07
N ALA A 319 -16.89 14.97 -0.92
CA ALA A 319 -15.57 15.50 -1.24
C ALA A 319 -15.60 16.26 -2.57
N LEU A 320 -14.96 17.44 -2.61
CA LEU A 320 -15.01 18.40 -3.72
C LEU A 320 -13.58 18.85 -4.08
N ASP A 321 -12.94 18.11 -4.98
CA ASP A 321 -11.50 18.28 -5.26
C ASP A 321 -11.19 19.47 -6.18
N ALA A 322 -12.20 20.01 -6.87
CA ALA A 322 -12.10 21.26 -7.63
C ALA A 322 -11.86 22.52 -6.76
N PHE A 323 -11.98 22.42 -5.43
CA PHE A 323 -11.92 23.58 -4.52
C PHE A 323 -10.79 23.47 -3.50
N SER A 324 -10.08 24.57 -3.29
CA SER A 324 -8.99 24.68 -2.31
C SER A 324 -9.25 25.76 -1.26
N ALA A 325 -8.39 25.82 -0.24
CA ALA A 325 -8.50 26.72 0.91
C ALA A 325 -8.79 28.19 0.51
N GLY A 326 -9.97 28.70 0.91
CA GLY A 326 -10.47 30.03 0.54
C GLY A 326 -11.72 30.02 -0.35
N ALA A 327 -12.20 28.84 -0.75
CA ALA A 327 -13.56 28.69 -1.28
C ALA A 327 -14.62 29.08 -0.23
N THR A 328 -15.82 29.41 -0.72
CA THR A 328 -16.97 29.91 0.04
C THR A 328 -18.23 29.14 -0.36
N MET A 329 -19.25 29.12 0.51
CA MET A 329 -20.51 28.42 0.26
C MET A 329 -21.71 29.36 0.44
N SER A 330 -22.80 29.10 -0.28
CA SER A 330 -24.11 29.69 -0.02
C SER A 330 -25.24 28.74 -0.43
N LEU A 331 -26.29 28.66 0.38
CA LEU A 331 -27.44 27.80 0.15
C LEU A 331 -28.66 28.65 -0.22
N ALA A 332 -29.36 28.28 -1.29
CA ALA A 332 -30.56 28.97 -1.78
C ALA A 332 -31.68 27.96 -2.08
N GLY A 333 -32.54 27.72 -1.08
CA GLY A 333 -33.47 26.59 -1.13
C GLY A 333 -32.68 25.29 -1.00
N GLN A 334 -32.84 24.38 -1.96
CA GLN A 334 -32.10 23.11 -2.04
C GLN A 334 -30.84 23.18 -2.92
N VAL A 335 -30.53 24.33 -3.53
CA VAL A 335 -29.31 24.51 -4.32
C VAL A 335 -28.19 25.05 -3.42
N LEU A 336 -27.17 24.22 -3.19
CA LEU A 336 -25.93 24.59 -2.51
C LEU A 336 -24.90 25.03 -3.55
N THR A 337 -24.48 26.29 -3.48
CA THR A 337 -23.44 26.86 -4.36
C THR A 337 -22.11 26.91 -3.63
N VAL A 338 -21.04 26.41 -4.24
CA VAL A 338 -19.66 26.52 -3.78
C VAL A 338 -18.86 27.37 -4.77
N SER A 339 -18.05 28.31 -4.28
CA SER A 339 -17.33 29.29 -5.12
C SER A 339 -15.92 29.57 -4.58
N GLY A 340 -14.90 29.36 -5.41
CA GLY A 340 -13.49 29.49 -5.03
C GLY A 340 -12.55 29.33 -6.23
N GLY A 341 -11.33 29.88 -6.15
CA GLY A 341 -10.31 29.76 -7.22
C GLY A 341 -10.61 30.44 -8.57
N GLY A 342 -11.87 30.85 -8.81
CA GLY A 342 -12.40 31.28 -10.11
C GLY A 342 -13.52 30.38 -10.64
N LEU A 343 -13.75 29.23 -10.00
CA LEU A 343 -14.87 28.31 -10.26
C LEU A 343 -16.09 28.64 -9.39
N THR A 344 -17.27 28.21 -9.83
CA THR A 344 -18.54 28.31 -9.08
C THR A 344 -19.46 27.19 -9.53
N GLU A 345 -19.87 26.37 -8.57
CA GLU A 345 -20.40 25.03 -8.79
C GLU A 345 -21.67 24.85 -7.95
N THR A 346 -22.70 24.18 -8.48
CA THR A 346 -24.03 24.08 -7.84
C THR A 346 -24.49 22.64 -7.67
N ILE A 347 -24.72 22.24 -6.42
CA ILE A 347 -25.26 20.93 -6.01
C ILE A 347 -26.75 21.11 -5.73
N ASP A 348 -27.61 20.32 -6.38
CA ASP A 348 -29.07 20.37 -6.19
C ASP A 348 -29.54 19.17 -5.33
N PHE A 349 -30.02 19.45 -4.12
CA PHE A 349 -30.51 18.44 -3.17
C PHE A 349 -31.96 18.03 -3.48
N ASP A 350 -32.36 16.82 -3.10
CA ASP A 350 -33.74 16.37 -3.35
C ASP A 350 -34.78 17.15 -2.53
N SER A 351 -35.98 17.26 -3.12
CA SER A 351 -37.19 17.84 -2.56
C SER A 351 -37.57 17.35 -1.15
N SER A 352 -37.20 16.12 -0.75
CA SER A 352 -37.42 15.58 0.60
C SER A 352 -36.50 16.17 1.68
N GLN A 353 -35.36 16.76 1.31
CA GLN A 353 -34.43 17.46 2.21
C GLN A 353 -34.97 18.88 2.51
N SER A 354 -36.14 18.97 3.17
CA SER A 354 -36.95 20.20 3.21
C SER A 354 -36.44 21.33 4.11
N ASP A 355 -35.49 21.06 5.00
CA ASP A 355 -35.10 21.96 6.10
C ASP A 355 -33.60 22.31 6.13
N LEU A 356 -32.86 22.01 5.05
CA LEU A 356 -31.43 22.31 4.94
C LEU A 356 -31.11 23.79 5.20
N VAL A 357 -30.09 24.04 6.04
CA VAL A 357 -29.53 25.37 6.29
C VAL A 357 -28.00 25.36 6.09
N LEU A 358 -27.43 26.53 5.76
CA LEU A 358 -26.00 26.62 5.45
C LEU A 358 -25.07 26.17 6.60
N SER A 359 -25.56 26.11 7.84
CA SER A 359 -24.81 25.62 9.01
C SER A 359 -24.71 24.10 9.15
N ASP A 360 -25.45 23.35 8.32
CA ASP A 360 -25.38 21.88 8.25
C ASP A 360 -24.16 21.45 7.40
N PHE A 361 -23.65 22.38 6.59
CA PHE A 361 -22.49 22.21 5.73
C PHE A 361 -21.24 22.84 6.36
N VAL A 362 -20.14 22.08 6.44
CA VAL A 362 -18.84 22.57 6.94
C VAL A 362 -17.80 22.36 5.85
N LEU A 363 -17.29 23.46 5.29
CA LEU A 363 -16.21 23.44 4.31
C LEU A 363 -14.86 23.30 5.03
N ALA A 364 -14.30 22.08 5.05
CA ALA A 364 -12.99 21.79 5.63
C ALA A 364 -12.00 21.41 4.52
N SER A 365 -10.77 21.90 4.58
CA SER A 365 -9.72 21.41 3.68
C SER A 365 -9.46 19.93 3.93
N ASP A 366 -9.42 19.11 2.88
CA ASP A 366 -8.90 17.76 3.02
C ASP A 366 -7.41 17.80 3.43
N ALA A 367 -7.03 16.85 4.28
CA ALA A 367 -5.66 16.64 4.71
C ALA A 367 -4.85 15.83 3.68
N ASP A 368 -5.51 14.99 2.87
CA ASP A 368 -4.88 14.02 1.99
C ASP A 368 -4.79 14.51 0.52
N SER A 369 -5.87 14.98 -0.12
CA SER A 369 -5.87 15.59 -1.46
C SER A 369 -5.52 17.09 -1.46
N GLY A 370 -5.97 17.82 -0.43
CA GLY A 370 -5.95 19.28 -0.39
C GLY A 370 -7.17 19.97 -1.00
N GLY A 371 -8.18 19.19 -1.43
CA GLY A 371 -9.51 19.63 -1.83
C GLY A 371 -10.37 20.12 -0.65
N MET A 372 -11.69 20.08 -0.80
CA MET A 372 -12.64 20.39 0.29
C MET A 372 -13.54 19.20 0.65
N MET A 373 -13.50 18.78 1.91
CA MET A 373 -14.38 17.77 2.51
C MET A 373 -15.49 18.37 3.36
N LEU A 374 -16.58 17.61 3.49
CA LEU A 374 -17.77 17.92 4.28
C LEU A 374 -18.10 16.70 5.15
N ASN A 375 -17.88 16.78 6.48
CA ASN A 375 -17.79 15.58 7.34
C ASN A 375 -18.15 15.78 8.84
N TYR A 376 -18.60 14.72 9.53
CA TYR A 376 -19.55 14.85 10.66
C TYR A 376 -19.49 13.70 11.72
N VAL A 377 -18.85 13.86 12.89
CA VAL A 377 -18.53 12.70 13.79
C VAL A 377 -18.48 12.98 15.31
N ALA A 378 -18.69 11.91 16.11
CA ALA A 378 -18.65 11.78 17.57
C ALA A 378 -17.23 11.76 18.21
N CYS A 379 -17.10 12.19 19.48
CA CYS A 379 -15.93 12.18 20.40
C CYS A 379 -16.28 12.50 21.88
N PHE A 380 -15.43 12.06 22.84
CA PHE A 380 -15.32 12.50 24.25
C PHE A 380 -14.32 13.64 24.43
N CYS A 381 -14.44 14.48 25.47
CA CYS A 381 -13.39 15.44 25.87
C CYS A 381 -12.45 14.85 26.95
N PRO A 382 -11.20 15.33 27.07
CA PRO A 382 -10.34 15.07 28.23
C PRO A 382 -11.01 15.41 29.58
N GLY A 383 -10.64 14.68 30.62
CA GLY A 383 -11.25 14.74 31.96
C GLY A 383 -12.54 13.93 32.12
N THR A 384 -13.05 13.32 31.04
CA THR A 384 -14.17 12.35 31.08
C THR A 384 -13.70 11.06 31.75
N MET A 385 -14.40 10.59 32.78
CA MET A 385 -13.99 9.39 33.53
C MET A 385 -14.65 8.12 33.01
N ILE A 386 -13.85 7.17 32.56
CA ILE A 386 -14.30 5.89 32.01
C ILE A 386 -14.21 4.80 33.10
N GLU A 387 -15.25 3.97 33.23
CA GLU A 387 -15.25 2.87 34.21
C GLU A 387 -14.42 1.69 33.66
N THR A 388 -13.33 1.33 34.36
CA THR A 388 -12.39 0.26 34.00
C THR A 388 -12.45 -0.92 34.99
N ALA A 389 -11.57 -1.91 34.81
CA ALA A 389 -11.39 -3.01 35.76
C ALA A 389 -10.96 -2.55 37.16
N ASP A 390 -10.11 -1.52 37.24
CA ASP A 390 -9.45 -1.08 38.48
C ASP A 390 -10.07 0.20 39.09
N GLY A 391 -10.99 0.87 38.39
CA GLY A 391 -11.71 2.04 38.90
C GLY A 391 -12.24 2.97 37.81
N GLU A 392 -12.54 4.22 38.15
CA GLU A 392 -12.72 5.28 37.14
C GLU A 392 -11.35 5.83 36.72
N ALA A 393 -11.05 5.87 35.42
CA ALA A 393 -9.83 6.45 34.85
C ALA A 393 -10.16 7.55 33.80
N PRO A 394 -9.43 8.68 33.73
CA PRO A 394 -9.66 9.69 32.69
C PRO A 394 -9.41 9.13 31.29
N VAL A 395 -10.26 9.46 30.32
CA VAL A 395 -10.22 8.96 28.94
C VAL A 395 -8.87 9.17 28.25
N GLU A 396 -8.18 10.28 28.56
CA GLU A 396 -6.86 10.64 28.06
C GLU A 396 -5.69 9.85 28.68
N THR A 397 -5.94 9.09 29.76
CA THR A 397 -4.94 8.22 30.41
C THR A 397 -5.01 6.77 29.94
N LEU A 398 -6.08 6.39 29.24
CA LEU A 398 -6.27 5.03 28.73
C LEU A 398 -5.25 4.71 27.63
N SER A 399 -4.86 3.44 27.55
CA SER A 399 -3.90 2.90 26.60
C SER A 399 -4.46 1.66 25.90
N ILE A 400 -4.00 1.42 24.67
CA ILE A 400 -4.40 0.23 23.89
C ILE A 400 -3.98 -1.03 24.66
N GLY A 401 -4.94 -1.92 24.88
CA GLY A 401 -4.81 -3.08 25.74
C GLY A 401 -5.51 -2.96 27.09
N ASP A 402 -5.93 -1.77 27.54
CA ASP A 402 -6.60 -1.59 28.84
C ASP A 402 -7.97 -2.29 28.91
N LEU A 403 -8.40 -2.67 30.12
CA LEU A 403 -9.67 -3.35 30.36
C LEU A 403 -10.75 -2.35 30.82
N VAL A 404 -11.49 -1.81 29.86
CA VAL A 404 -12.68 -0.98 30.11
C VAL A 404 -13.87 -1.87 30.44
N LYS A 405 -14.78 -1.39 31.27
CA LYS A 405 -15.98 -2.11 31.72
C LYS A 405 -17.20 -1.63 30.94
N ASN A 406 -17.85 -2.56 30.24
CA ASN A 406 -19.09 -2.28 29.52
C ASN A 406 -20.29 -2.15 30.48
N ALA A 407 -21.41 -1.64 29.96
CA ALA A 407 -22.64 -1.40 30.72
C ALA A 407 -23.31 -2.68 31.25
N ALA A 408 -22.94 -3.86 30.74
CA ALA A 408 -23.35 -5.16 31.27
C ALA A 408 -22.43 -5.65 32.41
N GLY A 409 -21.36 -4.92 32.74
CA GLY A 409 -20.38 -5.26 33.78
C GLY A 409 -19.28 -6.21 33.32
N GLY A 410 -19.21 -6.55 32.02
CA GLY A 410 -18.12 -7.32 31.43
C GLY A 410 -16.93 -6.43 31.11
N LEU A 411 -15.71 -6.99 31.24
CA LEU A 411 -14.50 -6.30 30.80
C LEU A 411 -14.28 -6.49 29.28
N ARG A 412 -13.71 -5.47 28.65
CA ARG A 412 -13.40 -5.38 27.22
C ARG A 412 -12.03 -4.77 27.02
N ARG A 413 -11.25 -5.34 26.11
CA ARG A 413 -9.92 -4.84 25.78
C ARG A 413 -10.04 -3.69 24.81
N LEU A 414 -9.52 -2.53 25.20
CA LEU A 414 -9.42 -1.36 24.36
C LEU A 414 -8.50 -1.67 23.16
N ARG A 415 -9.05 -1.59 21.96
CA ARG A 415 -8.40 -1.93 20.69
C ARG A 415 -7.69 -0.72 20.09
N TRP A 416 -8.31 0.46 20.16
CA TRP A 416 -7.70 1.70 19.67
C TRP A 416 -8.29 2.94 20.36
N ILE A 417 -7.60 4.07 20.21
CA ILE A 417 -8.05 5.38 20.69
C ILE A 417 -7.90 6.40 19.56
N GLY A 418 -8.99 6.83 18.96
CA GLY A 418 -8.99 7.96 18.02
C GLY A 418 -8.75 9.27 18.77
N ARG A 419 -7.92 10.16 18.21
CA ARG A 419 -7.57 11.47 18.79
C ARG A 419 -7.74 12.59 17.76
N ARG A 420 -8.30 13.73 18.15
CA ARG A 420 -8.56 14.89 17.28
C ARG A 420 -8.53 16.19 18.09
N CYS A 421 -8.00 17.27 17.51
CA CYS A 421 -7.92 18.58 18.17
C CYS A 421 -8.26 19.72 17.20
N TYR A 422 -9.00 20.72 17.69
CA TYR A 422 -9.36 21.97 17.00
C TYR A 422 -8.73 23.17 17.71
N SER A 423 -8.20 24.14 16.96
CA SER A 423 -7.64 25.37 17.53
C SER A 423 -8.70 26.39 17.95
N ALA A 424 -8.37 27.24 18.92
CA ALA A 424 -9.24 28.29 19.44
C ALA A 424 -9.86 29.17 18.34
N ASP A 425 -9.04 29.65 17.38
CA ASP A 425 -9.46 30.51 16.27
C ASP A 425 -10.52 29.85 15.36
N PHE A 426 -10.44 28.52 15.17
CA PHE A 426 -11.42 27.74 14.42
C PHE A 426 -12.72 27.58 15.21
N VAL A 427 -12.61 27.36 16.53
CA VAL A 427 -13.75 27.16 17.45
C VAL A 427 -14.52 28.45 17.72
N GLU A 428 -13.85 29.61 17.81
CA GLU A 428 -14.49 30.92 18.00
C GLU A 428 -15.49 31.24 16.87
N ASN A 429 -15.19 30.77 15.65
CA ASN A 429 -16.03 30.95 14.47
C ASN A 429 -16.96 29.75 14.18
N ASN A 430 -16.88 28.66 14.96
CA ASN A 430 -17.63 27.43 14.72
C ASN A 430 -18.26 26.87 16.02
N THR A 431 -19.46 27.34 16.34
CA THR A 431 -20.22 26.90 17.53
C THR A 431 -20.86 25.52 17.39
N ASN A 432 -20.69 24.85 16.24
CA ASN A 432 -21.12 23.47 15.98
C ASN A 432 -20.05 22.41 16.30
N VAL A 433 -18.78 22.78 16.54
CA VAL A 433 -17.75 21.86 17.10
C VAL A 433 -17.55 22.00 18.61
N LEU A 434 -18.23 22.95 19.26
CA LEU A 434 -18.17 23.15 20.71
C LEU A 434 -18.72 21.93 21.48
N PRO A 435 -18.05 21.48 22.57
CA PRO A 435 -18.55 20.39 23.40
C PRO A 435 -19.95 20.63 23.96
N VAL A 436 -20.77 19.59 23.98
CA VAL A 436 -21.97 19.50 24.80
C VAL A 436 -21.57 19.09 26.22
N THR A 437 -21.87 19.95 27.19
CA THR A 437 -21.79 19.64 28.61
C THR A 437 -23.13 19.08 29.07
N ILE A 438 -23.14 17.80 29.45
CA ILE A 438 -24.24 17.12 30.13
C ILE A 438 -23.96 17.25 31.63
N CYS A 439 -24.67 18.15 32.32
CA CYS A 439 -24.38 18.43 33.73
C CYS A 439 -24.68 17.24 34.65
N GLU A 440 -24.03 17.19 35.81
CA GLU A 440 -24.22 16.16 36.85
C GLU A 440 -25.72 15.86 37.08
N GLY A 441 -26.14 14.61 36.89
CA GLY A 441 -27.52 14.16 37.09
C GLY A 441 -28.54 14.62 36.04
N ALA A 442 -28.12 15.13 34.88
CA ALA A 442 -29.04 15.59 33.84
C ALA A 442 -29.88 14.48 33.20
N LEU A 443 -29.32 13.28 33.01
CA LEU A 443 -29.98 12.17 32.27
C LEU A 443 -30.92 11.36 33.18
N LYS A 444 -30.44 10.97 34.37
CA LYS A 444 -31.21 10.32 35.44
C LYS A 444 -30.60 10.68 36.80
N GLU A 445 -31.15 10.17 37.90
CA GLU A 445 -30.64 10.53 39.23
C GLU A 445 -29.20 10.05 39.43
N GLY A 446 -28.31 10.97 39.86
CA GLY A 446 -26.87 10.73 39.99
C GLY A 446 -26.10 10.44 38.69
N VAL A 447 -26.68 10.69 37.51
CA VAL A 447 -26.05 10.40 36.22
C VAL A 447 -26.20 11.52 35.17
N PRO A 448 -25.09 12.03 34.60
CA PRO A 448 -23.69 11.68 34.93
C PRO A 448 -23.31 12.04 36.38
N ARG A 449 -22.24 11.42 36.90
CA ARG A 449 -21.73 11.54 38.28
C ARG A 449 -20.99 12.86 38.54
N ARG A 450 -20.65 13.57 37.46
CA ARG A 450 -20.10 14.93 37.37
C ARG A 450 -20.51 15.53 36.01
N ASP A 451 -20.08 16.73 35.68
CA ASP A 451 -20.35 17.34 34.36
C ASP A 451 -19.56 16.62 33.25
N LEU A 452 -20.25 15.82 32.43
CA LEU A 452 -19.69 15.07 31.30
C LEU A 452 -19.62 15.96 30.05
N ARG A 453 -18.49 15.95 29.34
CA ARG A 453 -18.26 16.80 28.16
C ARG A 453 -17.92 15.95 26.93
N VAL A 454 -18.77 16.03 25.91
CA VAL A 454 -18.67 15.24 24.68
C VAL A 454 -18.95 16.12 23.46
N SER A 455 -18.54 15.69 22.28
CA SER A 455 -18.94 16.33 21.01
C SER A 455 -20.47 16.30 20.80
N PRO A 456 -21.04 17.15 19.94
CA PRO A 456 -22.47 17.11 19.63
C PRO A 456 -22.99 15.78 19.03
N PHE A 457 -22.15 14.96 18.40
CA PHE A 457 -22.61 13.76 17.69
C PHE A 457 -22.40 12.44 18.45
N HIS A 458 -21.72 12.50 19.59
CA HIS A 458 -21.50 11.34 20.46
C HIS A 458 -22.80 10.90 21.12
N ALA A 459 -23.19 9.65 20.92
CA ALA A 459 -24.51 9.15 21.31
C ALA A 459 -24.54 8.64 22.75
N MET A 460 -25.46 9.20 23.52
CA MET A 460 -25.78 8.77 24.88
C MET A 460 -26.84 7.68 24.82
N TYR A 461 -26.68 6.62 25.62
CA TYR A 461 -27.65 5.54 25.71
C TYR A 461 -28.79 5.92 26.67
N VAL A 462 -29.95 6.29 26.10
CA VAL A 462 -31.11 6.79 26.83
C VAL A 462 -32.35 6.02 26.42
N ASN A 463 -33.14 5.56 27.40
CA ASN A 463 -34.40 4.83 27.17
C ASN A 463 -34.32 3.59 26.24
N GLY A 464 -33.14 2.99 26.06
CA GLY A 464 -32.95 1.80 25.23
C GLY A 464 -32.46 2.08 23.80
N VAL A 465 -32.10 3.34 23.48
CA VAL A 465 -31.54 3.75 22.18
C VAL A 465 -30.30 4.63 22.37
N LEU A 466 -29.46 4.68 21.34
CA LEU A 466 -28.35 5.64 21.23
C LEU A 466 -28.87 6.95 20.61
N ALA A 467 -28.70 8.08 21.30
CA ALA A 467 -29.15 9.40 20.85
C ALA A 467 -28.03 10.46 20.94
N PRO A 468 -27.68 11.18 19.86
CA PRO A 468 -26.60 12.17 19.85
C PRO A 468 -26.75 13.28 20.90
N ALA A 469 -25.68 13.57 21.65
CA ALA A 469 -25.71 14.53 22.76
C ALA A 469 -26.19 15.94 22.37
N GLY A 470 -25.88 16.39 21.15
CA GLY A 470 -26.34 17.65 20.56
C GLY A 470 -27.86 17.72 20.40
N ALA A 471 -28.50 16.59 20.09
CA ALA A 471 -29.95 16.47 20.02
C ALA A 471 -30.64 16.41 21.39
N LEU A 472 -29.87 16.25 22.47
CA LEU A 472 -30.35 16.28 23.87
C LEU A 472 -30.21 17.66 24.54
N VAL A 473 -29.62 18.66 23.85
CA VAL A 473 -29.40 20.01 24.39
C VAL A 473 -30.72 20.68 24.75
N ASN A 474 -30.91 20.98 26.04
CA ASN A 474 -32.15 21.52 26.59
C ASN A 474 -32.01 22.95 27.15
N GLY A 475 -30.82 23.54 27.07
CA GLY A 475 -30.54 24.92 27.51
C GLY A 475 -30.60 25.13 29.03
N GLN A 476 -30.62 24.07 29.84
CA GLN A 476 -30.71 24.16 31.31
C GLN A 476 -29.81 23.18 32.07
N THR A 477 -29.77 21.91 31.67
CA THR A 477 -28.93 20.85 32.26
C THR A 477 -28.13 20.06 31.23
N ILE A 478 -28.41 20.29 29.94
CA ILE A 478 -27.58 19.85 28.82
C ILE A 478 -27.37 21.10 27.96
N LEU A 479 -26.12 21.53 27.86
CA LEU A 479 -25.71 22.85 27.40
C LEU A 479 -24.61 22.71 26.33
N ARG A 480 -24.56 23.62 25.36
CA ARG A 480 -23.33 23.79 24.56
C ARG A 480 -22.34 24.64 25.39
N SER A 481 -21.12 24.15 25.54
CA SER A 481 -20.09 24.74 26.39
C SER A 481 -19.50 25.98 25.71
N PRO A 482 -19.45 27.15 26.37
CA PRO A 482 -18.50 28.19 25.98
C PRO A 482 -17.08 27.69 26.30
N VAL A 483 -16.15 27.82 25.36
CA VAL A 483 -14.72 27.46 25.52
C VAL A 483 -13.89 28.65 25.05
N VAL A 484 -12.74 28.87 25.70
CA VAL A 484 -11.87 30.04 25.49
C VAL A 484 -10.44 29.56 25.18
N GLY A 485 -10.32 28.65 24.22
CA GLY A 485 -9.10 27.92 23.89
C GLY A 485 -9.37 26.72 22.97
N ASP A 486 -8.34 25.93 22.72
CA ASP A 486 -8.38 24.73 21.89
C ASP A 486 -9.34 23.66 22.44
N VAL A 487 -9.87 22.81 21.56
CA VAL A 487 -10.79 21.71 21.90
C VAL A 487 -10.19 20.38 21.45
N GLU A 488 -9.76 19.58 22.41
CA GLU A 488 -9.29 18.20 22.22
C GLU A 488 -10.43 17.19 22.41
N TYR A 489 -10.36 16.11 21.64
CA TYR A 489 -11.39 15.10 21.46
C TYR A 489 -10.77 13.70 21.30
N LEU A 490 -11.35 12.69 21.96
CA LEU A 490 -10.91 11.29 21.93
C LEU A 490 -12.09 10.33 21.68
N HIS A 491 -11.88 9.15 21.07
CA HIS A 491 -12.86 8.08 21.03
C HIS A 491 -12.23 6.71 21.27
N LEU A 492 -12.93 5.82 21.98
CA LEU A 492 -12.44 4.50 22.38
C LEU A 492 -13.00 3.40 21.48
N GLU A 493 -12.17 2.59 20.84
CA GLU A 493 -12.56 1.43 20.00
C GLU A 493 -12.29 0.11 20.74
N PHE A 494 -13.16 -0.89 20.55
CA PHE A 494 -13.02 -2.25 21.11
C PHE A 494 -13.11 -3.30 19.98
N ASP A 495 -13.02 -4.59 20.33
CA ASP A 495 -13.16 -5.67 19.34
C ASP A 495 -14.57 -5.73 18.72
N ASP A 496 -15.61 -5.45 19.52
CA ASP A 496 -17.01 -5.24 19.14
C ASP A 496 -17.42 -3.78 19.43
N HIS A 497 -18.51 -3.27 18.83
CA HIS A 497 -19.14 -2.04 19.33
C HIS A 497 -19.77 -2.30 20.70
N GLU A 498 -19.53 -1.43 21.68
CA GLU A 498 -19.85 -1.68 23.08
C GLU A 498 -20.48 -0.46 23.75
N LEU A 499 -21.49 -0.71 24.60
CA LEU A 499 -22.02 0.33 25.49
C LEU A 499 -21.07 0.46 26.68
N ILE A 500 -20.38 1.59 26.81
CA ILE A 500 -19.43 1.86 27.89
C ILE A 500 -19.97 2.90 28.88
N VAL A 501 -19.35 2.98 30.06
CA VAL A 501 -19.75 3.89 31.14
C VAL A 501 -18.78 5.05 31.25
N ALA A 502 -19.23 6.24 30.86
CA ALA A 502 -18.51 7.52 30.98
C ALA A 502 -19.21 8.40 32.02
N ASP A 503 -18.51 8.75 33.09
CA ASP A 503 -19.02 9.47 34.25
C ASP A 503 -20.36 8.91 34.78
N GLY A 504 -20.50 7.57 34.79
CA GLY A 504 -21.73 6.87 35.19
C GLY A 504 -22.91 7.01 34.23
N ALA A 505 -22.79 7.78 33.16
CA ALA A 505 -23.69 7.72 32.00
C ALA A 505 -23.29 6.55 31.10
N VAL A 506 -24.26 5.94 30.44
CA VAL A 506 -23.99 4.91 29.42
C VAL A 506 -23.98 5.61 28.06
N CYS A 507 -23.01 5.27 27.22
CA CYS A 507 -22.71 5.90 25.94
C CYS A 507 -22.10 4.89 24.97
N GLU A 508 -21.98 5.28 23.71
CA GLU A 508 -21.33 4.45 22.69
C GLU A 508 -19.80 4.45 22.81
N SER A 509 -19.18 3.34 22.40
CA SER A 509 -17.78 3.32 21.97
C SER A 509 -17.68 3.62 20.46
N TYR A 510 -16.47 3.68 19.90
CA TYR A 510 -16.27 3.86 18.46
C TYR A 510 -16.70 2.58 17.74
N VAL A 511 -17.60 2.73 16.77
CA VAL A 511 -17.95 1.72 15.78
C VAL A 511 -17.17 2.04 14.51
N GLU A 512 -16.60 1.04 13.85
CA GLU A 512 -15.96 1.27 12.55
C GLU A 512 -17.01 1.42 11.46
N ASP A 513 -17.44 2.67 11.25
CA ASP A 513 -18.36 3.13 10.22
C ASP A 513 -17.62 3.67 8.96
N GLY A 514 -16.30 3.85 9.05
CA GLY A 514 -15.46 4.48 8.02
C GLY A 514 -14.87 5.82 8.45
N ALA A 515 -15.44 6.45 9.49
CA ALA A 515 -15.01 7.75 9.96
C ALA A 515 -13.60 7.74 10.60
N ARG A 516 -12.94 6.59 10.75
CA ARG A 516 -11.62 6.47 11.38
C ARG A 516 -10.59 7.44 10.80
N GLY A 517 -10.69 7.76 9.50
CA GLY A 517 -9.83 8.72 8.80
C GLY A 517 -9.79 10.13 9.42
N ILE A 518 -10.87 10.59 10.08
CA ILE A 518 -10.94 11.93 10.68
C ILE A 518 -9.92 12.18 11.80
N PHE A 519 -9.44 11.10 12.43
CA PHE A 519 -8.62 11.17 13.62
C PHE A 519 -7.17 11.38 13.22
N GLN A 520 -6.48 12.27 13.93
CA GLN A 520 -5.12 12.72 13.61
C GLN A 520 -4.07 11.61 13.77
N ASN A 521 -4.48 10.46 14.32
CA ASN A 521 -3.72 9.22 14.48
C ASN A 521 -4.37 8.02 13.75
N SER A 522 -5.21 8.23 12.74
CA SER A 522 -5.87 7.14 11.97
C SER A 522 -4.89 6.11 11.37
N SER A 523 -3.68 6.55 11.03
CA SER A 523 -2.56 5.70 10.57
C SER A 523 -2.00 4.78 11.66
N GLU A 524 -2.10 5.13 12.94
CA GLU A 524 -1.71 4.28 14.08
C GLU A 524 -2.46 2.94 14.03
N TYR A 525 -3.75 2.96 13.69
CA TYR A 525 -4.58 1.77 13.56
C TYR A 525 -4.06 0.81 12.47
N ARG A 526 -3.76 1.35 11.28
CA ARG A 526 -3.26 0.59 10.13
C ARG A 526 -1.89 -0.04 10.42
N THR A 527 -1.08 0.60 11.27
CA THR A 527 0.22 0.06 11.73
C THR A 527 0.06 -1.03 12.80
N LEU A 528 -0.91 -0.90 13.71
CA LEU A 528 -1.19 -1.89 14.76
C LEU A 528 -1.92 -3.14 14.23
N TYR A 529 -2.78 -2.96 13.22
CA TYR A 529 -3.65 -4.00 12.67
C TYR A 529 -3.60 -4.02 11.13
N PRO A 530 -2.45 -4.35 10.50
CA PRO A 530 -2.31 -4.32 9.04
C PRO A 530 -3.22 -5.32 8.31
N ASP A 531 -3.57 -6.45 8.95
CA ASP A 531 -4.49 -7.46 8.42
C ASP A 531 -5.96 -7.23 8.83
N ALA A 532 -6.31 -6.05 9.39
CA ALA A 532 -7.67 -5.77 9.83
C ALA A 532 -8.65 -5.71 8.65
N ARG A 533 -9.63 -6.62 8.67
CA ARG A 533 -10.81 -6.53 7.80
C ARG A 533 -11.77 -5.47 8.34
N ARG A 534 -12.44 -4.79 7.42
CA ARG A 534 -13.48 -3.80 7.72
C ARG A 534 -14.84 -4.48 7.63
N ASP A 535 -15.27 -5.06 8.73
CA ASP A 535 -16.62 -5.61 8.88
C ASP A 535 -17.68 -4.49 8.90
N ALA A 536 -18.94 -4.82 8.62
CA ALA A 536 -20.02 -3.83 8.61
C ALA A 536 -20.30 -3.27 10.02
N PRO A 537 -20.67 -1.97 10.17
CA PRO A 537 -20.86 -1.32 11.47
C PRO A 537 -22.05 -1.90 12.27
N LEU A 538 -21.74 -2.86 13.15
CA LEU A 538 -22.71 -3.55 14.01
C LEU A 538 -22.98 -2.78 15.30
N TYR A 539 -24.01 -1.94 15.28
CA TYR A 539 -24.43 -1.17 16.46
C TYR A 539 -24.98 -2.04 17.60
N CYS A 540 -24.41 -1.89 18.79
CA CYS A 540 -24.81 -2.63 20.00
C CYS A 540 -26.21 -2.25 20.56
N ALA A 541 -26.79 -1.14 20.11
CA ALA A 541 -28.15 -0.71 20.41
C ALA A 541 -28.70 0.14 19.24
N PRO A 542 -30.04 0.23 19.04
CA PRO A 542 -30.61 1.03 17.96
C PRO A 542 -30.25 2.52 18.14
N ARG A 543 -29.64 3.12 17.11
CA ARG A 543 -29.37 4.56 17.03
C ARG A 543 -30.62 5.30 16.53
N VAL A 544 -30.89 6.47 17.10
CA VAL A 544 -32.08 7.30 16.79
C VAL A 544 -31.66 8.77 16.78
N GLU A 545 -31.68 9.38 15.60
CA GLU A 545 -31.26 10.78 15.40
C GLU A 545 -32.46 11.73 15.18
N ASP A 546 -33.66 11.19 14.94
CA ASP A 546 -34.90 11.94 14.70
C ASP A 546 -36.18 11.25 15.24
N GLY A 547 -37.36 11.70 14.78
CA GLY A 547 -38.63 11.00 14.97
C GLY A 547 -39.24 11.01 16.38
N GLU A 548 -40.37 10.30 16.52
CA GLU A 548 -41.19 10.30 17.76
C GLU A 548 -40.41 9.83 19.01
N ARG A 549 -39.47 8.89 18.84
CA ARG A 549 -38.66 8.34 19.93
C ARG A 549 -37.72 9.38 20.51
N LEU A 550 -37.03 10.16 19.68
CA LEU A 550 -36.17 11.25 20.15
C LEU A 550 -37.00 12.36 20.79
N ALA A 551 -38.12 12.76 20.17
CA ALA A 551 -39.01 13.78 20.72
C ALA A 551 -39.53 13.42 22.13
N ALA A 552 -39.82 12.14 22.39
CA ALA A 552 -40.17 11.66 23.72
C ALA A 552 -39.02 11.78 24.74
N ILE A 553 -37.79 11.46 24.34
CA ILE A 553 -36.57 11.60 25.17
C ILE A 553 -36.31 13.07 25.50
N GLN A 554 -36.32 13.96 24.49
CA GLN A 554 -36.14 15.40 24.65
C GLN A 554 -37.15 16.00 25.64
N LYS A 555 -38.42 15.62 25.52
CA LYS A 555 -39.48 16.04 26.44
C LYS A 555 -39.21 15.60 27.88
N GLN A 556 -38.85 14.33 28.09
CA GLN A 556 -38.52 13.79 29.42
C GLN A 556 -37.34 14.54 30.07
N LEU A 557 -36.28 14.83 29.31
CA LEU A 557 -35.12 15.57 29.80
C LEU A 557 -35.45 17.04 30.10
N ALA A 558 -36.30 17.68 29.30
CA ALA A 558 -36.78 19.04 29.55
C ALA A 558 -37.70 19.14 30.79
N GLU A 559 -38.51 18.11 31.06
CA GLU A 559 -39.30 18.00 32.29
C GLU A 559 -38.41 17.76 33.52
N ARG A 560 -37.40 16.88 33.41
CA ARG A 560 -36.40 16.65 34.47
C ARG A 560 -35.58 17.91 34.81
N ALA A 561 -35.16 18.68 33.81
CA ALA A 561 -34.40 19.92 34.01
C ALA A 561 -35.16 20.95 34.86
N ARG A 562 -36.48 21.06 34.66
CA ARG A 562 -37.37 21.96 35.44
C ARG A 562 -37.46 21.55 36.91
N ALA A 563 -37.40 20.25 37.21
CA ALA A 563 -37.53 19.73 38.57
C ALA A 563 -36.28 19.97 39.45
N ARG A 564 -35.08 20.08 38.87
CA ARG A 564 -33.81 20.11 39.63
C ARG A 564 -33.38 21.49 40.17
N LYS A 565 -34.06 22.59 39.83
CA LYS A 565 -33.78 23.95 40.35
C LYS A 565 -34.25 24.18 41.81
N GLY A 566 -34.16 23.16 42.69
CA GLY A 566 -34.90 23.11 43.95
C GLY A 566 -34.14 22.95 45.28
N SER A 567 -32.82 22.72 45.33
CA SER A 567 -32.11 22.41 46.59
C SER A 567 -30.57 22.56 46.52
N ALA A 568 -29.87 23.10 47.56
CA ALA A 568 -28.39 23.06 47.74
C ALA A 568 -27.84 23.54 49.14
N SER A 569 -26.84 22.83 49.72
CA SER A 569 -25.95 23.15 50.90
C SER A 569 -25.01 21.93 51.26
N THR A 570 -24.02 21.81 52.19
CA THR A 570 -22.89 22.54 52.89
C THR A 570 -22.16 21.51 53.84
N GLY A 571 -20.89 21.53 54.32
CA GLY A 571 -19.65 22.37 54.24
C GLY A 571 -18.61 22.02 55.37
N SER A 572 -17.35 22.54 55.32
CA SER A 572 -16.32 22.64 56.43
C SER A 572 -15.53 21.38 56.94
N GLU A 573 -14.30 21.37 57.56
CA GLU A 573 -13.10 22.28 57.69
C GLU A 573 -11.82 21.64 58.36
N VAL A 574 -10.59 21.91 57.84
CA VAL A 574 -9.17 21.75 58.38
C VAL A 574 -8.67 20.37 58.95
N ILE A 575 -7.52 20.07 59.65
CA ILE A 575 -6.58 20.68 60.67
C ILE A 575 -5.08 20.16 60.48
N GLU A 576 -4.09 20.49 61.36
CA GLU A 576 -2.59 20.31 61.28
C GLU A 576 -1.89 19.65 62.55
N THR A 577 -0.55 19.38 62.76
CA THR A 577 0.68 18.89 62.01
C THR A 577 1.89 18.55 62.98
N ASN A 578 2.97 17.86 62.50
CA ASN A 578 4.43 17.89 62.90
C ASN A 578 5.03 17.29 64.24
N GLY A 579 6.34 16.90 64.24
CA GLY A 579 7.20 16.57 65.44
C GLY A 579 8.61 15.92 65.19
N ARG A 580 9.66 16.07 66.06
CA ARG A 580 11.11 15.68 65.79
C ARG A 580 12.06 15.51 67.03
N GLN A 581 13.28 14.91 66.85
CA GLN A 581 14.59 15.02 67.61
C GLN A 581 14.91 14.15 68.90
N THR A 582 16.17 13.87 69.41
CA THR A 582 17.61 13.71 68.96
C THR A 582 18.59 13.17 70.08
N GLY A 583 19.67 12.39 69.76
CA GLY A 583 20.97 12.21 70.52
C GLY A 583 21.10 11.03 71.55
N SER A 584 22.29 10.57 72.06
CA SER A 584 23.75 10.67 71.72
C SER A 584 24.65 9.88 72.75
N GLY A 585 25.81 9.27 72.38
CA GLY A 585 26.83 8.71 73.34
C GLY A 585 27.93 7.79 72.72
N GLU A 586 29.12 7.66 73.35
CA GLU A 586 30.38 7.12 72.75
C GLU A 586 30.93 5.76 73.31
N GLU A 587 31.65 5.03 72.42
CA GLU A 587 32.30 3.71 72.56
C GLU A 587 33.73 3.55 73.19
N ALA A 588 34.26 2.31 73.12
CA ALA A 588 35.66 1.92 73.32
C ALA A 588 35.98 0.59 72.60
N ALA A 589 37.23 0.38 72.15
CA ALA A 589 37.63 -0.62 71.15
C ALA A 589 37.53 -2.12 71.59
N SER A 590 37.53 -3.01 70.58
CA SER A 590 36.89 -4.34 70.61
C SER A 590 37.80 -5.48 70.11
N PRO A 591 37.38 -6.77 70.14
CA PRO A 591 38.17 -7.91 69.65
C PRO A 591 37.72 -8.44 68.27
N LEU A 592 37.34 -7.56 67.33
CA LEU A 592 36.51 -7.92 66.17
C LEU A 592 37.29 -7.94 64.84
N GLN A 593 36.83 -8.74 63.87
CA GLN A 593 37.51 -8.98 62.58
C GLN A 593 36.51 -9.13 61.42
N GLY A 594 36.81 -8.60 60.24
CA GLY A 594 35.96 -8.77 59.07
C GLY A 594 36.55 -8.17 57.79
N TRP A 595 35.88 -8.40 56.66
CA TRP A 595 36.26 -7.88 55.35
C TRP A 595 35.04 -7.45 54.52
N LEU A 596 35.18 -6.37 53.74
CA LEU A 596 34.20 -5.84 52.79
C LEU A 596 34.59 -6.27 51.36
N ASP A 597 33.81 -7.14 50.75
CA ASP A 597 34.15 -7.77 49.46
C ASP A 597 33.69 -6.92 48.25
N HIS A 598 32.52 -6.29 48.37
CA HIS A 598 31.93 -5.45 47.32
C HIS A 598 31.14 -4.29 47.93
N ALA A 599 31.20 -3.13 47.29
CA ALA A 599 30.44 -1.95 47.64
C ALA A 599 30.18 -1.11 46.39
N ASP A 600 28.92 -0.84 46.08
CA ASP A 600 28.49 -0.01 44.96
C ASP A 600 27.36 0.95 45.37
N ARG A 601 26.70 1.59 44.41
CA ARG A 601 25.63 2.57 44.66
C ARG A 601 24.31 1.94 45.13
N ASN A 602 24.14 0.63 44.99
CA ASN A 602 22.97 -0.15 45.38
C ASN A 602 23.16 -0.87 46.73
N GLY A 603 24.38 -1.18 47.14
CA GLY A 603 24.61 -1.90 48.39
C GLY A 603 26.05 -2.34 48.66
N VAL A 604 26.20 -3.20 49.67
CA VAL A 604 27.47 -3.74 50.17
C VAL A 604 27.35 -5.23 50.50
N SER A 605 28.46 -5.96 50.42
CA SER A 605 28.57 -7.34 50.90
C SER A 605 29.97 -7.70 51.40
N GLY A 606 30.06 -8.66 52.32
CA GLY A 606 31.31 -9.00 53.01
C GLY A 606 31.08 -10.03 54.13
N TRP A 607 31.86 -9.93 55.21
CA TRP A 607 31.73 -10.78 56.39
C TRP A 607 32.34 -10.15 57.66
N ALA A 608 31.87 -10.58 58.84
CA ALA A 608 32.37 -10.12 60.14
C ALA A 608 32.24 -11.18 61.25
N TRP A 609 33.15 -11.15 62.21
CA TRP A 609 33.39 -12.19 63.20
C TRP A 609 34.05 -11.66 64.49
N ASP A 610 33.77 -12.33 65.62
CA ASP A 610 34.36 -12.09 66.94
C ASP A 610 35.22 -13.30 67.33
N ALA A 611 36.53 -13.10 67.48
CA ALA A 611 37.46 -14.16 67.85
C ALA A 611 37.27 -14.66 69.30
N GLY A 612 36.70 -13.84 70.18
CA GLY A 612 36.34 -14.19 71.56
C GLY A 612 34.99 -14.93 71.68
N CYS A 613 34.04 -14.67 70.77
CA CYS A 613 32.72 -15.30 70.76
C CYS A 613 32.35 -15.98 69.42
N PRO A 614 33.11 -16.99 68.93
CA PRO A 614 33.07 -17.44 67.54
C PRO A 614 31.76 -18.11 67.05
N PHE A 615 30.77 -18.29 67.91
CA PHE A 615 29.44 -18.81 67.58
C PHE A 615 28.33 -17.74 67.65
N LYS A 616 28.68 -16.48 67.90
CA LYS A 616 27.76 -15.34 67.97
C LYS A 616 27.99 -14.45 66.75
N SER A 617 26.95 -14.24 65.94
CA SER A 617 27.01 -13.32 64.80
C SER A 617 27.32 -11.89 65.27
N VAL A 618 28.19 -11.21 64.51
CA VAL A 618 28.62 -9.83 64.78
C VAL A 618 27.77 -8.86 63.98
N ALA A 619 27.36 -7.75 64.60
CA ALA A 619 26.70 -6.66 63.87
C ALA A 619 27.76 -5.73 63.27
N VAL A 620 27.45 -5.17 62.09
CA VAL A 620 28.34 -4.28 61.33
C VAL A 620 27.56 -3.01 60.98
N ASP A 621 28.09 -1.86 61.38
CA ASP A 621 27.63 -0.56 60.93
C ASP A 621 28.18 -0.30 59.51
N ILE A 622 27.28 -0.06 58.58
CA ILE A 622 27.57 0.46 57.25
C ILE A 622 27.32 1.96 57.30
N LEU A 623 28.35 2.75 56.98
CA LEU A 623 28.28 4.20 56.91
C LEU A 623 28.46 4.66 55.47
N VAL A 624 27.79 5.75 55.12
CA VAL A 624 27.98 6.47 53.87
C VAL A 624 28.25 7.93 54.20
N ASN A 625 29.41 8.44 53.77
CA ASN A 625 29.88 9.79 54.10
C ASN A 625 29.84 10.08 55.61
N ASP A 626 30.34 9.13 56.41
CA ASP A 626 30.46 9.15 57.87
C ASP A 626 29.12 9.10 58.66
N GLU A 627 27.96 8.96 58.01
CA GLU A 627 26.67 8.66 58.67
C GLU A 627 26.34 7.15 58.59
N ILE A 628 25.97 6.51 59.72
CA ILE A 628 25.52 5.11 59.75
C ILE A 628 24.16 5.00 59.06
N VAL A 629 24.11 4.33 57.90
CA VAL A 629 22.87 4.10 57.13
C VAL A 629 22.19 2.78 57.51
N ALA A 630 22.95 1.79 57.99
CA ALA A 630 22.39 0.52 58.47
C ALA A 630 23.34 -0.19 59.44
N THR A 631 22.77 -0.90 60.42
CA THR A 631 23.49 -1.86 61.27
C THR A 631 23.01 -3.28 60.92
N VAL A 632 23.88 -4.11 60.35
CA VAL A 632 23.52 -5.43 59.80
C VAL A 632 24.23 -6.55 60.53
N THR A 633 23.46 -7.52 61.03
CA THR A 633 23.99 -8.74 61.66
C THR A 633 24.59 -9.66 60.59
N ALA A 634 25.89 -9.90 60.67
CA ALA A 634 26.63 -10.84 59.83
C ALA A 634 26.28 -12.28 60.21
N ASN A 635 25.18 -12.79 59.66
CA ASN A 635 24.63 -14.12 59.93
C ASN A 635 24.36 -14.96 58.66
N ALA A 636 24.75 -14.48 57.47
CA ALA A 636 24.56 -15.23 56.22
C ALA A 636 25.56 -16.40 56.12
N SER A 637 25.09 -17.53 55.57
CA SER A 637 25.91 -18.72 55.37
C SER A 637 26.92 -18.51 54.24
N ARG A 638 28.20 -18.83 54.49
CA ARG A 638 29.31 -18.65 53.54
C ARG A 638 30.30 -19.81 53.61
N SER A 639 30.38 -20.58 52.51
CA SER A 639 31.16 -21.81 52.41
C SER A 639 32.67 -21.59 52.30
N ASP A 640 33.10 -20.39 51.94
CA ASP A 640 34.49 -19.93 51.94
C ASP A 640 35.00 -19.66 53.36
N LEU A 641 34.21 -19.02 54.22
CA LEU A 641 34.56 -18.75 55.62
C LEU A 641 34.73 -20.04 56.44
N VAL A 642 33.92 -21.07 56.14
CA VAL A 642 34.08 -22.42 56.70
C VAL A 642 35.45 -23.01 56.36
N GLN A 643 35.91 -22.84 55.11
CA GLN A 643 37.20 -23.36 54.64
C GLN A 643 38.39 -22.58 55.22
N ALA A 644 38.22 -21.28 55.47
CA ALA A 644 39.22 -20.44 56.14
C ALA A 644 39.30 -20.67 57.66
N GLY A 645 38.35 -21.39 58.27
CA GLY A 645 38.27 -21.59 59.72
C GLY A 645 37.78 -20.35 60.50
N ILE A 646 37.08 -19.43 59.84
CA ILE A 646 36.67 -18.13 60.39
C ILE A 646 35.27 -18.26 61.01
N GLY A 647 35.26 -18.59 62.31
CA GLY A 647 34.06 -18.76 63.13
C GLY A 647 33.16 -19.92 62.68
N SER A 648 31.84 -19.71 62.74
CA SER A 648 30.82 -20.74 62.47
C SER A 648 30.52 -21.01 61.00
N GLY A 649 31.04 -20.19 60.08
CA GLY A 649 30.62 -20.16 58.67
C GLY A 649 29.30 -19.44 58.39
N TRP A 650 28.59 -18.98 59.42
CA TRP A 650 27.38 -18.14 59.32
C TRP A 650 27.71 -16.70 59.76
N ASN A 651 28.67 -16.11 59.05
CA ASN A 651 29.35 -14.85 59.37
C ASN A 651 29.34 -13.86 58.18
N GLY A 652 28.63 -14.17 57.10
CA GLY A 652 28.49 -13.27 55.94
C GLY A 652 27.53 -12.12 56.21
N LEU A 653 27.77 -10.96 55.58
CA LEU A 653 26.85 -9.83 55.57
C LEU A 653 26.54 -9.39 54.14
N ALA A 654 25.32 -8.90 53.93
CA ALA A 654 24.90 -8.22 52.71
C ALA A 654 23.84 -7.18 53.08
N HIS A 655 23.87 -6.02 52.44
CA HIS A 655 22.92 -4.95 52.64
C HIS A 655 22.68 -4.20 51.32
N SER A 656 21.43 -4.18 50.87
CA SER A 656 20.99 -3.26 49.81
C SER A 656 20.54 -1.96 50.46
N PHE A 657 21.03 -0.83 49.98
CA PHE A 657 20.52 0.48 50.38
C PHE A 657 19.06 0.62 49.90
N VAL A 658 18.20 1.20 50.75
CA VAL A 658 16.77 1.39 50.42
C VAL A 658 16.60 2.37 49.27
N GLU A 659 17.44 3.41 49.21
CA GLU A 659 17.61 4.31 48.07
C GLU A 659 19.06 4.24 47.58
N PRO A 660 19.32 4.12 46.26
CA PRO A 660 20.67 4.11 45.72
C PRO A 660 21.42 5.44 45.89
N LEU A 661 22.74 5.37 46.08
CA LEU A 661 23.59 6.52 46.39
C LEU A 661 23.75 7.48 45.18
N ASP A 662 23.39 8.76 45.36
CA ASP A 662 23.38 9.85 44.36
C ASP A 662 24.57 9.80 43.38
N ARG A 663 24.27 9.44 42.12
CA ARG A 663 25.23 9.30 41.00
C ARG A 663 25.98 10.60 40.67
N GLY A 664 25.39 11.76 40.97
CA GLY A 664 26.01 13.07 40.79
C GLY A 664 27.07 13.43 41.85
N ARG A 665 27.20 12.62 42.91
CA ARG A 665 28.15 12.86 44.01
C ARG A 665 29.15 11.72 44.18
N ARG A 666 30.29 12.10 44.76
CA ARG A 666 31.28 11.19 45.31
C ARG A 666 30.79 10.69 46.67
N HIS A 667 30.87 9.37 46.90
CA HIS A 667 30.52 8.76 48.19
C HIS A 667 31.70 7.97 48.76
N LEU A 668 31.82 8.01 50.09
CA LEU A 668 32.72 7.18 50.87
C LEU A 668 31.88 6.16 51.64
N ILE A 669 32.01 4.87 51.31
CA ILE A 669 31.36 3.79 52.04
C ILE A 669 32.35 3.21 53.05
N VAL A 670 31.95 3.18 54.31
CA VAL A 670 32.71 2.58 55.41
C VAL A 670 31.93 1.38 55.94
N ALA A 671 32.60 0.25 56.20
CA ALA A 671 32.03 -0.84 56.99
C ALA A 671 32.87 -1.00 58.26
N ARG A 672 32.23 -0.98 59.43
CA ARG A 672 32.89 -1.16 60.74
C ARG A 672 32.05 -2.03 61.67
N HIS A 673 32.68 -2.66 62.64
CA HIS A 673 31.92 -3.46 63.61
C HIS A 673 31.00 -2.57 64.44
N ALA A 674 29.75 -2.99 64.60
CA ALA A 674 28.70 -2.14 65.14
C ALA A 674 28.91 -1.84 66.63
N GLY A 675 28.78 -0.57 66.99
CA GLY A 675 29.21 -0.10 68.30
C GLY A 675 30.72 -0.24 68.51
N THR A 676 31.50 0.13 67.49
CA THR A 676 32.95 0.37 67.56
C THR A 676 33.37 1.39 66.48
N GLU A 677 34.63 1.85 66.52
CA GLU A 677 35.30 2.47 65.35
C GLU A 677 36.13 1.48 64.50
N GLU A 678 36.08 0.18 64.81
CA GLU A 678 36.94 -0.85 64.22
C GLU A 678 36.44 -1.24 62.81
N GLN A 679 37.07 -0.68 61.78
CA GLN A 679 36.69 -0.93 60.39
C GLN A 679 37.00 -2.36 59.93
N LEU A 680 36.13 -2.91 59.08
CA LEU A 680 36.41 -4.13 58.33
C LEU A 680 37.53 -3.85 57.32
N ALA A 681 38.39 -4.83 57.07
CA ALA A 681 39.39 -4.69 56.01
C ALA A 681 38.71 -4.61 54.63
N GLY A 682 39.30 -3.88 53.67
CA GLY A 682 38.63 -3.51 52.42
C GLY A 682 37.70 -2.29 52.54
N SER A 683 37.35 -1.84 53.75
CA SER A 683 36.85 -0.49 54.02
C SER A 683 38.01 0.52 54.09
N PRO A 684 37.82 1.79 53.66
CA PRO A 684 36.64 2.33 52.98
C PRO A 684 36.71 2.18 51.45
N VAL A 685 35.54 2.14 50.81
CA VAL A 685 35.40 2.16 49.34
C VAL A 685 34.95 3.55 48.89
N VAL A 686 35.50 4.03 47.77
CA VAL A 686 35.16 5.33 47.17
C VAL A 686 34.41 5.11 45.87
N LEU A 687 33.27 5.77 45.73
CA LEU A 687 32.47 5.80 44.50
C LEU A 687 32.48 7.22 43.92
N GLU A 688 33.06 7.40 42.74
CA GLU A 688 33.16 8.71 42.06
C GLU A 688 31.89 9.01 41.20
N PRO A 689 31.63 10.27 40.80
CA PRO A 689 30.47 10.65 39.99
C PRO A 689 30.45 9.99 38.60
N GLY A 690 29.26 9.60 38.11
CA GLY A 690 29.10 8.86 36.85
C GLY A 690 28.48 9.68 35.70
N HIS A 691 29.21 9.87 34.60
CA HIS A 691 28.83 10.75 33.48
C HIS A 691 28.48 10.03 32.15
N SER A 692 28.63 8.71 32.07
CA SER A 692 28.30 7.88 30.90
C SER A 692 26.84 7.42 30.89
N PHE A 693 26.36 6.96 29.72
CA PHE A 693 25.20 6.07 29.63
C PHE A 693 25.70 4.63 29.75
N ASP A 694 25.33 3.97 30.83
CA ASP A 694 25.80 2.64 31.24
C ASP A 694 24.71 1.92 32.04
N GLN A 695 24.93 0.64 32.36
CA GLN A 695 23.92 -0.23 32.99
C GLN A 695 23.41 0.30 34.34
N ASP A 696 24.22 1.05 35.09
CA ASP A 696 23.78 1.71 36.32
C ASP A 696 22.83 2.87 36.03
N LEU A 697 23.09 3.68 35.00
CA LEU A 697 22.15 4.73 34.58
C LEU A 697 20.87 4.14 33.98
N GLU A 698 21.00 3.08 33.19
CA GLU A 698 19.87 2.33 32.62
C GLU A 698 18.98 1.79 33.74
N MET A 699 19.52 1.06 34.71
CA MET A 699 18.77 0.60 35.88
C MET A 699 18.21 1.75 36.73
N THR A 700 18.91 2.90 36.82
CA THR A 700 18.39 4.09 37.52
C THR A 700 17.15 4.63 36.81
N ILE A 701 17.17 4.74 35.48
CA ILE A 701 16.02 5.16 34.67
C ILE A 701 14.90 4.12 34.76
N THR A 702 15.20 2.82 34.64
CA THR A 702 14.20 1.75 34.77
C THR A 702 13.51 1.77 36.13
N ARG A 703 14.25 1.96 37.23
CA ARG A 703 13.65 2.08 38.58
C ARG A 703 12.87 3.39 38.75
N ALA A 704 13.37 4.51 38.23
CA ALA A 704 12.68 5.80 38.28
C ALA A 704 11.36 5.79 37.47
N VAL A 705 11.27 5.01 36.40
CA VAL A 705 10.02 4.77 35.64
C VAL A 705 9.12 3.76 36.37
N ALA A 706 9.68 2.68 36.91
CA ALA A 706 8.92 1.61 37.57
C ALA A 706 8.36 2.00 38.95
N GLY A 707 8.96 2.99 39.63
CA GLY A 707 8.49 3.52 40.92
C GLY A 707 7.43 4.62 40.81
N LEU A 708 6.87 4.86 39.62
CA LEU A 708 5.76 5.81 39.44
C LEU A 708 4.44 5.07 39.62
N ASP A 709 3.84 5.18 40.82
CA ASP A 709 2.58 4.52 41.15
C ASP A 709 1.35 5.28 40.59
N GLU A 710 1.43 6.62 40.45
CA GLU A 710 0.34 7.43 39.91
C GLU A 710 0.35 7.54 38.37
N ALA A 711 -0.84 7.51 37.75
CA ALA A 711 -0.99 7.62 36.30
C ALA A 711 -0.55 8.98 35.74
N SER A 712 -0.66 10.06 36.53
CA SER A 712 -0.25 11.42 36.12
C SER A 712 1.27 11.51 35.92
N ASP A 713 2.06 10.91 36.82
CA ASP A 713 3.51 10.84 36.71
C ASP A 713 3.95 9.97 35.52
N ARG A 714 3.23 8.88 35.22
CA ARG A 714 3.49 8.06 34.03
C ARG A 714 3.25 8.83 32.74
N ALA A 715 2.14 9.56 32.63
CA ALA A 715 1.90 10.46 31.50
C ALA A 715 2.96 11.57 31.41
N GLY A 716 3.36 12.13 32.57
CA GLY A 716 4.43 13.11 32.70
C GLY A 716 5.79 12.60 32.20
N ILE A 717 6.21 11.39 32.59
CA ILE A 717 7.50 10.82 32.19
C ILE A 717 7.49 10.35 30.74
N VAL A 718 6.37 9.82 30.21
CA VAL A 718 6.24 9.50 28.78
C VAL A 718 6.30 10.78 27.94
N SER A 719 5.59 11.84 28.34
CA SER A 719 5.67 13.16 27.69
C SER A 719 7.09 13.75 27.77
N PHE A 720 7.80 13.57 28.88
CA PHE A 720 9.21 13.96 29.01
C PHE A 720 10.11 13.15 28.09
N LEU A 721 10.09 11.81 28.18
CA LEU A 721 10.94 10.92 27.40
C LEU A 721 10.71 11.08 25.89
N SER A 722 9.46 11.21 25.42
CA SER A 722 9.15 11.47 24.02
C SER A 722 9.70 12.83 23.54
N ARG A 723 9.67 13.87 24.40
CA ARG A 723 10.30 15.17 24.11
C ARG A 723 11.83 15.07 24.11
N GLU A 724 12.45 14.29 24.99
CA GLU A 724 13.89 14.06 24.96
C GLU A 724 14.31 13.21 23.75
N VAL A 725 13.50 12.23 23.32
CA VAL A 725 13.73 11.43 22.09
C VAL A 725 13.64 12.30 20.84
N GLU A 726 12.60 13.13 20.68
CA GLU A 726 12.54 14.07 19.55
C GLU A 726 13.63 15.15 19.65
N ARG A 727 14.06 15.58 20.84
CA ARG A 727 15.27 16.44 21.00
C ARG A 727 16.54 15.74 20.56
N ILE A 728 16.72 14.45 20.87
CA ILE A 728 17.89 13.66 20.45
C ILE A 728 17.87 13.50 18.92
N ARG A 729 16.70 13.22 18.32
CA ARG A 729 16.52 13.19 16.86
C ARG A 729 16.79 14.55 16.21
N HIS A 730 16.29 15.65 16.78
CA HIS A 730 16.58 17.00 16.30
C HIS A 730 18.06 17.37 16.46
N ALA A 731 18.71 17.05 17.59
CA ALA A 731 20.13 17.31 17.79
C ALA A 731 21.00 16.51 16.80
N ALA A 732 20.70 15.23 16.61
CA ALA A 732 21.34 14.41 15.58
C ALA A 732 21.09 14.98 14.17
N ALA A 733 19.87 15.47 13.88
CA ALA A 733 19.56 16.10 12.60
C ALA A 733 20.26 17.46 12.37
N ASP A 734 20.46 18.27 13.42
CA ASP A 734 21.20 19.53 13.36
C ASP A 734 22.70 19.30 13.18
N ASP A 735 23.24 18.23 13.76
CA ASP A 735 24.63 17.80 13.59
C ASP A 735 24.84 17.14 12.20
N HIS A 736 23.92 16.29 11.72
CA HIS A 736 23.88 15.79 10.33
C HIS A 736 23.70 16.91 9.28
N ALA A 737 23.14 18.06 9.69
CA ALA A 737 23.00 19.24 8.84
C ALA A 737 24.20 20.20 8.97
N ASP A 738 25.13 19.99 9.90
CA ASP A 738 26.14 20.96 10.33
C ASP A 738 25.59 22.40 10.39
N ARG A 739 24.45 22.57 11.07
CA ARG A 739 23.85 23.89 11.31
C ARG A 739 24.74 24.70 12.26
N ARG A 740 25.25 24.05 13.32
CA ARG A 740 26.12 24.66 14.33
C ARG A 740 27.42 25.22 13.73
N GLY A 741 28.14 24.45 12.90
CA GLY A 741 29.35 24.94 12.23
C GLY A 741 29.06 26.06 11.23
N ARG A 742 27.95 25.97 10.48
CA ARG A 742 27.54 27.03 9.55
C ARG A 742 27.20 28.35 10.25
N ASP A 743 26.42 28.32 11.33
CA ASP A 743 26.08 29.54 12.07
C ASP A 743 27.30 30.16 12.76
N ASP A 744 28.18 29.33 13.33
CA ASP A 744 29.42 29.80 13.97
C ASP A 744 30.38 30.44 12.93
N VAL A 745 30.46 29.89 11.71
CA VAL A 745 31.18 30.50 10.56
C VAL A 745 30.52 31.79 10.08
N LEU A 746 29.18 31.87 10.02
CA LEU A 746 28.46 33.08 9.64
C LEU A 746 28.60 34.20 10.70
N GLN A 747 28.62 33.84 11.98
CA GLN A 747 28.85 34.76 13.10
C GLN A 747 30.32 35.24 13.14
N LYS A 748 31.28 34.36 12.86
CA LYS A 748 32.70 34.72 12.64
C LYS A 748 32.91 35.61 11.41
N ARG A 749 32.16 35.41 10.32
CA ARG A 749 32.16 36.32 9.15
C ARG A 749 31.66 37.72 9.52
N ARG A 750 30.58 37.83 10.32
CA ARG A 750 30.02 39.12 10.78
C ARG A 750 30.96 39.90 11.72
N SER A 751 31.85 39.21 12.45
CA SER A 751 32.73 39.85 13.45
C SER A 751 34.17 40.11 13.01
N SER A 752 34.73 39.31 12.09
CA SER A 752 36.18 39.32 11.79
C SER A 752 36.63 40.11 10.55
N GLY A 753 35.73 40.35 9.58
CA GLY A 753 36.00 41.19 8.41
C GLY A 753 37.15 40.75 7.48
N ARG A 754 37.66 39.51 7.59
CA ARG A 754 38.77 38.99 6.79
C ARG A 754 38.38 37.71 6.05
N ALA A 755 38.69 37.66 4.75
CA ALA A 755 38.49 36.47 3.93
C ALA A 755 39.66 35.47 4.11
N GLY A 756 39.49 34.53 5.05
CA GLY A 756 40.31 33.31 5.11
C GLY A 756 39.92 32.30 4.03
N ARG A 757 40.86 31.43 3.65
CA ARG A 757 40.59 30.24 2.81
C ARG A 757 40.41 29.03 3.73
N GLU A 758 39.17 28.75 4.11
CA GLU A 758 38.78 27.55 4.86
C GLU A 758 37.59 26.87 4.14
N HIS A 759 37.32 25.61 4.47
CA HIS A 759 36.35 24.77 3.73
C HIS A 759 34.96 25.40 3.66
N VAL A 760 34.49 25.64 2.44
CA VAL A 760 33.08 25.92 2.16
C VAL A 760 32.39 24.57 2.01
N LEU A 761 31.49 24.24 2.94
CA LEU A 761 30.62 23.07 2.84
C LEU A 761 29.72 23.22 1.61
N GLY A 762 29.61 22.15 0.82
CA GLY A 762 28.81 22.13 -0.40
C GLY A 762 27.31 22.21 -0.15
N PRO A 763 26.50 22.53 -1.18
CA PRO A 763 25.04 22.47 -1.09
C PRO A 763 24.57 21.05 -0.74
N ARG A 764 23.46 20.92 -0.01
CA ARG A 764 22.91 19.62 0.38
C ARG A 764 21.85 19.16 -0.62
N ALA A 765 21.93 17.90 -1.05
CA ALA A 765 20.95 17.24 -1.89
C ALA A 765 20.26 16.10 -1.12
N LEU A 766 18.94 16.01 -1.24
CA LEU A 766 18.18 14.84 -0.82
C LEU A 766 17.79 14.04 -2.08
N VAL A 767 18.00 12.73 -2.07
CA VAL A 767 17.53 11.80 -3.09
C VAL A 767 16.54 10.85 -2.43
N ILE A 768 15.35 10.72 -3.02
CA ILE A 768 14.32 9.77 -2.59
C ILE A 768 14.08 8.79 -3.74
N ASP A 769 14.11 7.50 -3.43
CA ASP A 769 13.82 6.38 -4.34
C ASP A 769 12.89 5.40 -3.61
N GLU A 770 12.12 4.59 -4.35
CA GLU A 770 11.21 3.58 -3.80
C GLU A 770 11.94 2.59 -2.88
N VAL A 771 13.20 2.32 -3.20
CA VAL A 771 14.09 1.34 -2.56
C VAL A 771 15.52 1.87 -2.60
N LEU A 772 16.37 1.50 -1.62
CA LEU A 772 17.80 1.82 -1.74
C LEU A 772 18.37 1.15 -3.00
N PRO A 773 19.01 1.91 -3.90
CA PRO A 773 19.47 1.39 -5.17
C PRO A 773 20.72 0.51 -5.00
N LEU A 774 20.75 -0.59 -5.74
CA LEU A 774 21.85 -1.56 -5.73
C LEU A 774 22.43 -1.73 -7.15
N PRO A 775 23.77 -1.74 -7.32
CA PRO A 775 24.38 -1.96 -8.62
C PRO A 775 23.90 -3.27 -9.28
N GLY A 776 23.55 -3.21 -10.57
CA GLY A 776 23.13 -4.38 -11.36
C GLY A 776 21.77 -4.98 -11.02
N ARG A 777 21.01 -4.42 -10.06
CA ARG A 777 19.65 -4.87 -9.71
C ARG A 777 18.67 -4.66 -10.87
N ASP A 778 18.67 -3.45 -11.40
CA ASP A 778 17.82 -2.96 -12.47
C ASP A 778 18.39 -1.67 -13.06
N GLY A 779 17.94 -1.28 -14.27
CA GLY A 779 18.48 -0.11 -14.96
C GLY A 779 18.19 1.23 -14.27
N GLY A 780 17.11 1.33 -13.49
CA GLY A 780 16.81 2.52 -12.69
C GLY A 780 17.77 2.63 -11.50
N SER A 781 18.05 1.52 -10.81
CA SER A 781 19.05 1.44 -9.74
C SER A 781 20.45 1.85 -10.23
N ASP A 782 20.88 1.38 -11.40
CA ASP A 782 22.17 1.79 -11.99
C ASP A 782 22.19 3.28 -12.38
N ALA A 783 21.08 3.78 -12.94
CA ALA A 783 20.96 5.16 -13.36
C ALA A 783 21.00 6.16 -12.19
N ILE A 784 20.23 5.91 -11.13
CA ILE A 784 20.21 6.78 -9.95
C ILE A 784 21.53 6.73 -9.19
N LEU A 785 22.22 5.59 -9.12
CA LEU A 785 23.58 5.50 -8.56
C LEU A 785 24.58 6.36 -9.35
N SER A 786 24.50 6.34 -10.69
CA SER A 786 25.30 7.24 -11.53
C SER A 786 25.00 8.72 -11.23
N HIS A 787 23.73 9.08 -11.01
CA HIS A 787 23.33 10.45 -10.69
C HIS A 787 23.75 10.86 -9.28
N ILE A 788 23.61 10.00 -8.27
CA ILE A 788 24.11 10.21 -6.89
C ILE A 788 25.62 10.50 -6.91
N ARG A 789 26.41 9.68 -7.62
CA ARG A 789 27.85 9.87 -7.81
C ARG A 789 28.17 11.18 -8.54
N SER A 790 27.33 11.59 -9.48
CA SER A 790 27.43 12.86 -10.19
C SER A 790 27.15 14.06 -9.27
N LEU A 791 26.14 13.99 -8.40
CA LEU A 791 25.86 15.02 -7.39
C LEU A 791 27.06 15.20 -6.44
N VAL A 792 27.68 14.11 -5.97
CA VAL A 792 28.90 14.17 -5.14
C VAL A 792 30.05 14.85 -5.90
N ARG A 793 30.30 14.51 -7.18
CA ARG A 793 31.33 15.17 -8.01
C ARG A 793 31.03 16.64 -8.31
N LEU A 794 29.76 17.01 -8.44
CA LEU A 794 29.29 18.40 -8.56
C LEU A 794 29.37 19.17 -7.23
N GLY A 795 29.83 18.52 -6.15
CA GLY A 795 30.10 19.14 -4.85
C GLY A 795 28.91 19.14 -3.90
N TYR A 796 27.85 18.37 -4.17
CA TYR A 796 26.74 18.21 -3.23
C TYR A 796 27.09 17.24 -2.10
N GLN A 797 26.67 17.58 -0.88
CA GLN A 797 26.52 16.60 0.21
C GLN A 797 25.20 15.86 -0.01
N VAL A 798 25.25 14.57 -0.36
CA VAL A 798 24.07 13.78 -0.72
C VAL A 798 23.55 12.99 0.49
N THR A 799 22.25 13.12 0.76
CA THR A 799 21.46 12.22 1.61
C THR A 799 20.55 11.37 0.73
N VAL A 800 20.48 10.07 0.97
CA VAL A 800 19.49 9.15 0.36
C VAL A 800 18.48 8.72 1.42
N ALA A 801 17.20 8.66 1.05
CA ALA A 801 16.10 8.18 1.89
C ALA A 801 15.11 7.31 1.09
N THR A 802 14.32 6.49 1.78
CA THR A 802 13.25 5.64 1.20
C THR A 802 11.93 5.87 1.92
N PRO A 803 10.76 5.69 1.27
CA PRO A 803 9.43 5.87 1.88
C PRO A 803 9.23 5.07 3.17
N GLY A 804 9.60 3.79 3.20
CA GLY A 804 9.46 2.94 4.39
C GLY A 804 10.66 2.93 5.34
N GLY A 805 11.69 3.75 5.09
CA GLY A 805 12.96 3.70 5.83
C GLY A 805 13.76 2.39 5.72
N GLU A 806 13.25 1.39 4.98
CA GLU A 806 13.91 0.10 4.78
C GLU A 806 15.27 0.28 4.10
N CYS A 807 16.30 -0.25 4.74
CA CYS A 807 17.69 -0.06 4.36
C CYS A 807 18.45 -1.39 4.41
N SER A 808 18.77 -1.97 3.25
CA SER A 808 19.62 -3.17 3.23
C SER A 808 21.06 -2.80 3.62
N ALA A 809 21.68 -3.60 4.50
CA ALA A 809 23.02 -3.32 5.02
C ALA A 809 24.09 -3.22 3.92
N GLU A 810 23.91 -3.93 2.80
CA GLU A 810 24.75 -3.85 1.62
C GLU A 810 24.61 -2.50 0.88
N ALA A 811 23.38 -2.05 0.60
CA ALA A 811 23.16 -0.77 -0.09
C ALA A 811 23.65 0.40 0.77
N VAL A 812 23.38 0.35 2.08
CA VAL A 812 23.92 1.29 3.09
C VAL A 812 25.45 1.33 3.02
N SER A 813 26.11 0.18 3.10
CA SER A 813 27.58 0.10 3.05
C SER A 813 28.15 0.62 1.72
N ASN A 814 27.48 0.36 0.60
CA ASN A 814 27.89 0.84 -0.72
C ASN A 814 27.82 2.37 -0.82
N LEU A 815 26.70 2.98 -0.40
CA LEU A 815 26.50 4.43 -0.42
C LEU A 815 27.43 5.16 0.57
N GLU A 816 27.56 4.65 1.79
CA GLU A 816 28.42 5.26 2.83
C GLU A 816 29.91 5.23 2.43
N ARG A 817 30.36 4.19 1.72
CA ARG A 817 31.72 4.14 1.13
C ARG A 817 31.95 5.16 0.02
N GLU A 818 30.90 5.70 -0.60
CA GLU A 818 30.96 6.74 -1.62
C GLU A 818 30.76 8.16 -1.04
N GLY A 819 30.72 8.28 0.30
CA GLY A 819 30.53 9.56 1.00
C GLY A 819 29.08 10.05 1.04
N VAL A 820 28.12 9.17 0.74
CA VAL A 820 26.69 9.47 0.73
C VAL A 820 26.08 9.09 2.09
N PHE A 821 25.34 10.00 2.71
CA PHE A 821 24.62 9.72 3.95
C PHE A 821 23.33 8.97 3.65
N VAL A 822 23.01 7.92 4.42
CA VAL A 822 21.74 7.18 4.28
C VAL A 822 20.88 7.43 5.51
N ALA A 823 19.71 8.03 5.29
CA ALA A 823 18.72 8.28 6.33
C ALA A 823 18.04 6.97 6.74
N LYS A 824 18.26 6.56 7.99
CA LYS A 824 17.83 5.27 8.54
C LYS A 824 17.54 5.35 10.04
N ALA A 825 16.87 4.32 10.56
CA ALA A 825 16.53 4.21 11.97
C ALA A 825 17.79 4.20 12.87
N PRO A 826 17.72 4.71 14.12
CA PRO A 826 16.54 5.24 14.83
C PRO A 826 16.25 6.74 14.58
N PHE A 827 17.09 7.41 13.78
CA PHE A 827 17.05 8.86 13.60
C PHE A 827 16.04 9.32 12.54
N TYR A 828 15.83 8.52 11.49
CA TYR A 828 14.83 8.73 10.46
C TYR A 828 14.13 7.39 10.18
N ASN A 829 12.81 7.33 10.33
CA ASN A 829 12.06 6.10 10.11
C ASN A 829 11.49 6.02 8.69
N ALA A 830 11.47 7.16 7.98
CA ALA A 830 10.92 7.34 6.64
C ALA A 830 11.52 8.60 5.99
N ALA A 831 11.24 8.85 4.71
CA ALA A 831 11.68 10.06 4.00
C ALA A 831 11.02 11.35 4.55
N GLU A 832 9.82 11.21 5.08
CA GLU A 832 9.02 12.23 5.78
C GLU A 832 9.75 12.79 7.00
N ASP A 833 10.42 11.94 7.79
CA ASP A 833 11.24 12.39 8.92
C ASP A 833 12.42 13.24 8.44
N VAL A 834 13.03 12.91 7.30
CA VAL A 834 14.12 13.70 6.72
C VAL A 834 13.61 15.07 6.29
N LEU A 835 12.47 15.12 5.59
CA LEU A 835 11.83 16.36 5.17
C LEU A 835 11.40 17.23 6.37
N ARG A 836 10.76 16.63 7.38
CA ARG A 836 10.26 17.26 8.61
C ARG A 836 11.39 17.78 9.51
N LEU A 837 12.31 16.91 9.92
CA LEU A 837 13.35 17.24 10.90
C LEU A 837 14.45 18.13 10.29
N GLN A 838 14.76 17.95 9.01
CA GLN A 838 15.71 18.79 8.27
C GLN A 838 15.01 19.83 7.36
N ASN A 839 13.87 20.39 7.80
CA ASN A 839 13.12 21.44 7.10
C ASN A 839 14.06 22.58 6.62
N GLY A 840 13.96 22.91 5.32
CA GLY A 840 14.77 23.94 4.65
C GLY A 840 16.29 23.68 4.58
N ALA A 841 16.77 22.48 4.94
CA ALA A 841 18.20 22.18 4.99
C ALA A 841 18.81 21.79 3.63
N PHE A 842 17.97 21.39 2.66
CA PHE A 842 18.40 20.97 1.32
C PHE A 842 18.26 22.11 0.29
N GLN A 843 19.09 22.08 -0.74
CA GLN A 843 19.08 23.03 -1.87
C GLN A 843 18.69 22.34 -3.19
N LEU A 844 18.67 20.99 -3.17
CA LEU A 844 18.19 20.13 -4.23
C LEU A 844 17.41 18.98 -3.57
N VAL A 845 16.24 18.64 -4.12
CA VAL A 845 15.60 17.34 -3.88
C VAL A 845 15.40 16.64 -5.22
N TYR A 846 15.82 15.39 -5.30
CA TYR A 846 15.69 14.53 -6.47
C TYR A 846 14.76 13.37 -6.12
N LEU A 847 13.58 13.35 -6.74
CA LEU A 847 12.61 12.26 -6.61
C LEU A 847 12.82 11.31 -7.79
N HIS A 848 13.05 10.03 -7.55
CA HIS A 848 13.28 9.04 -8.60
C HIS A 848 12.09 8.06 -8.70
N ARG A 849 11.65 7.78 -9.93
CA ARG A 849 10.48 6.96 -10.29
C ARG A 849 9.12 7.61 -9.97
N CYS A 850 8.07 7.15 -10.66
CA CYS A 850 6.74 7.77 -10.59
C CYS A 850 6.14 7.76 -9.18
N GLY A 851 6.18 6.63 -8.46
CA GLY A 851 5.51 6.50 -7.16
C GLY A 851 6.06 7.47 -6.11
N VAL A 852 7.37 7.72 -6.12
CA VAL A 852 8.00 8.73 -5.26
C VAL A 852 7.71 10.13 -5.76
N ALA A 853 7.71 10.36 -7.08
CA ALA A 853 7.45 11.68 -7.63
C ALA A 853 6.02 12.18 -7.34
N SER A 854 5.01 11.33 -7.46
CA SER A 854 3.63 11.68 -7.11
C SER A 854 3.45 11.88 -5.61
N ALA A 855 3.96 10.98 -4.77
CA ALA A 855 3.79 11.07 -3.32
C ALA A 855 4.56 12.25 -2.67
N TYR A 856 5.80 12.52 -3.09
CA TYR A 856 6.68 13.45 -2.36
C TYR A 856 6.77 14.86 -2.95
N ALA A 857 6.33 15.13 -4.18
CA ALA A 857 6.49 16.47 -4.78
C ALA A 857 5.77 17.58 -3.98
N GLY A 858 4.57 17.30 -3.44
CA GLY A 858 3.85 18.22 -2.55
C GLY A 858 4.56 18.42 -1.20
N LEU A 859 5.01 17.32 -0.57
CA LEU A 859 5.74 17.35 0.70
C LEU A 859 7.07 18.11 0.59
N VAL A 860 7.79 17.96 -0.52
CA VAL A 860 9.02 18.72 -0.81
C VAL A 860 8.72 20.22 -0.90
N LYS A 861 7.66 20.64 -1.62
CA LYS A 861 7.27 22.05 -1.67
C LYS A 861 6.92 22.62 -0.28
N ARG A 862 6.31 21.80 0.59
CA ARG A 862 5.94 22.19 1.96
C ARG A 862 7.14 22.33 2.90
N TYR A 863 8.07 21.37 2.87
CA TYR A 863 9.17 21.27 3.85
C TYR A 863 10.55 21.73 3.35
N GLN A 864 10.72 21.90 2.04
CA GLN A 864 11.96 22.37 1.40
C GLN A 864 11.67 23.46 0.35
N PRO A 865 10.91 24.54 0.66
CA PRO A 865 10.41 25.52 -0.31
C PRO A 865 11.50 26.36 -1.03
N ALA A 866 12.77 26.21 -0.64
CA ALA A 866 13.93 26.84 -1.27
C ALA A 866 14.85 25.84 -2.00
N ALA A 867 14.51 24.55 -2.03
CA ALA A 867 15.23 23.54 -2.77
C ALA A 867 14.72 23.45 -4.21
N ARG A 868 15.63 23.27 -5.17
CA ARG A 868 15.26 22.89 -6.55
C ARG A 868 14.71 21.47 -6.53
N LEU A 869 13.52 21.25 -7.04
CA LEU A 869 12.87 19.93 -7.11
C LEU A 869 13.06 19.32 -8.52
N VAL A 870 13.62 18.12 -8.58
CA VAL A 870 13.87 17.36 -9.82
C VAL A 870 13.14 16.03 -9.77
N TYR A 871 12.43 15.66 -10.84
CA TYR A 871 11.87 14.32 -11.03
C TYR A 871 12.74 13.53 -12.03
N GLY A 872 13.35 12.43 -11.58
CA GLY A 872 13.99 11.43 -12.42
C GLY A 872 13.02 10.33 -12.87
N VAL A 873 12.71 10.31 -14.17
CA VAL A 873 11.92 9.29 -14.86
C VAL A 873 12.83 8.11 -15.24
N ALA A 874 12.57 6.94 -14.66
CA ALA A 874 13.28 5.69 -15.01
C ALA A 874 12.76 5.10 -16.33
N ASP A 875 11.44 4.96 -16.45
CA ASP A 875 10.69 4.76 -17.69
C ASP A 875 9.36 5.52 -17.62
N LEU A 876 8.78 5.91 -18.76
CA LEU A 876 7.40 6.36 -18.83
C LEU A 876 6.46 5.15 -18.66
N HIS A 877 5.97 4.97 -17.45
CA HIS A 877 5.23 3.78 -17.05
C HIS A 877 3.93 3.65 -17.85
N HIS A 878 3.21 4.75 -18.12
CA HIS A 878 2.01 4.72 -18.97
C HIS A 878 2.30 4.22 -20.39
N LEU A 879 3.41 4.66 -20.99
CA LEU A 879 3.80 4.29 -22.35
C LEU A 879 4.13 2.79 -22.45
N ARG A 880 4.73 2.21 -21.40
CA ARG A 880 4.95 0.76 -21.35
C ARG A 880 3.63 0.00 -21.22
N LEU A 881 2.70 0.44 -20.36
CA LEU A 881 1.41 -0.23 -20.16
C LEU A 881 0.52 -0.18 -21.40
N ASP A 882 0.42 0.98 -22.06
CA ASP A 882 -0.38 1.14 -23.29
C ASP A 882 0.15 0.25 -24.44
N ARG A 883 1.48 0.13 -24.55
CA ARG A 883 2.12 -0.82 -25.49
C ARG A 883 1.91 -2.28 -25.10
N GLN A 884 1.89 -2.60 -23.81
CA GLN A 884 1.59 -3.95 -23.33
C GLN A 884 0.13 -4.32 -23.61
N ALA A 885 -0.80 -3.42 -23.31
CA ALA A 885 -2.22 -3.53 -23.64
C ALA A 885 -2.43 -3.87 -25.12
N TYR A 886 -1.75 -3.16 -26.02
CA TYR A 886 -1.80 -3.41 -27.46
C TYR A 886 -1.22 -4.77 -27.88
N VAL A 887 -0.09 -5.19 -27.30
CA VAL A 887 0.58 -6.46 -27.66
C VAL A 887 -0.12 -7.70 -27.07
N GLU A 888 -0.79 -7.55 -25.92
CA GLU A 888 -1.47 -8.64 -25.19
C GLU A 888 -3.00 -8.67 -25.42
N GLY A 889 -3.58 -7.61 -26.00
CA GLY A 889 -5.03 -7.48 -26.18
C GLY A 889 -5.79 -7.13 -24.89
N ARG A 890 -5.12 -6.48 -23.93
CA ARG A 890 -5.58 -6.26 -22.55
C ARG A 890 -6.13 -4.85 -22.34
N VAL A 891 -7.45 -4.69 -22.33
CA VAL A 891 -8.15 -3.39 -22.19
C VAL A 891 -7.86 -2.73 -20.83
N ASP A 892 -7.85 -3.53 -19.77
CA ASP A 892 -7.52 -3.12 -18.39
C ASP A 892 -6.15 -2.45 -18.28
N LEU A 893 -5.15 -2.94 -19.01
CA LEU A 893 -3.81 -2.33 -19.04
C LEU A 893 -3.81 -0.96 -19.76
N SER A 894 -4.74 -0.71 -20.69
CA SER A 894 -4.90 0.61 -21.33
C SER A 894 -5.64 1.59 -20.41
N GLN A 895 -6.62 1.14 -19.62
CA GLN A 895 -7.24 1.94 -18.56
C GLN A 895 -6.21 2.31 -17.47
N MET A 896 -5.42 1.34 -17.01
CA MET A 896 -4.32 1.59 -16.06
C MET A 896 -3.26 2.53 -16.66
N ALA A 897 -2.95 2.43 -17.97
CA ALA A 897 -2.07 3.39 -18.64
C ALA A 897 -2.60 4.83 -18.59
N LYS A 898 -3.92 5.06 -18.74
CA LYS A 898 -4.53 6.39 -18.58
C LYS A 898 -4.35 6.91 -17.16
N ARG A 899 -4.72 6.11 -16.13
CA ARG A 899 -4.61 6.49 -14.71
C ARG A 899 -3.15 6.82 -14.34
N VAL A 900 -2.19 5.99 -14.77
CA VAL A 900 -0.74 6.23 -14.57
C VAL A 900 -0.22 7.46 -15.32
N ARG A 901 -0.71 7.74 -16.54
CA ARG A 901 -0.30 8.94 -17.30
C ARG A 901 -0.64 10.23 -16.57
N THR A 902 -1.80 10.30 -15.92
CA THR A 902 -2.20 11.47 -15.11
C THR A 902 -1.22 11.67 -13.95
N LEU A 903 -0.90 10.62 -13.19
CA LEU A 903 0.08 10.66 -12.10
C LEU A 903 1.47 11.12 -12.57
N GLU A 904 1.98 10.56 -13.67
CA GLU A 904 3.30 10.92 -14.21
C GLU A 904 3.39 12.39 -14.66
N ILE A 905 2.33 12.92 -15.28
CA ILE A 905 2.29 14.32 -15.75
C ILE A 905 2.05 15.30 -14.60
N THR A 906 1.16 15.01 -13.66
CA THR A 906 0.94 15.85 -12.47
C THR A 906 2.20 15.93 -11.60
N ALA A 907 2.87 14.80 -11.34
CA ALA A 907 4.14 14.78 -10.64
C ALA A 907 5.22 15.61 -11.37
N ALA A 908 5.31 15.48 -12.70
CA ALA A 908 6.23 16.27 -13.52
C ALA A 908 5.96 17.78 -13.45
N LEU A 909 4.69 18.21 -13.56
CA LEU A 909 4.25 19.61 -13.48
C LEU A 909 4.55 20.25 -12.10
N LEU A 910 4.68 19.44 -11.05
CA LEU A 910 5.11 19.93 -9.74
C LEU A 910 6.61 20.22 -9.63
N THR A 911 7.46 19.84 -10.60
CA THR A 911 8.94 19.95 -10.50
C THR A 911 9.57 21.09 -11.30
N ASP A 912 10.78 21.53 -10.91
CA ASP A 912 11.57 22.54 -11.64
C ASP A 912 12.34 21.97 -12.85
N ALA A 913 12.53 20.65 -12.89
CA ALA A 913 13.12 19.93 -14.00
C ALA A 913 12.70 18.46 -13.98
N VAL A 914 12.39 17.92 -15.16
CA VAL A 914 12.18 16.49 -15.36
C VAL A 914 13.43 15.93 -16.06
N VAL A 915 14.02 14.89 -15.49
CA VAL A 915 15.18 14.19 -16.03
C VAL A 915 14.73 12.83 -16.54
N THR A 916 15.00 12.52 -17.80
CA THR A 916 14.84 11.17 -18.39
C THR A 916 16.14 10.76 -19.07
N HIS A 917 16.34 9.46 -19.23
CA HIS A 917 17.49 8.88 -19.91
C HIS A 917 17.26 8.70 -21.43
N SER A 918 16.02 8.85 -21.91
CA SER A 918 15.66 8.64 -23.31
C SER A 918 15.29 9.95 -24.01
N SER A 919 15.90 10.20 -25.17
CA SER A 919 15.52 11.34 -26.02
C SER A 919 14.09 11.20 -26.59
N PHE A 920 13.59 9.97 -26.76
CA PHE A 920 12.22 9.69 -27.17
C PHE A 920 11.22 10.09 -26.08
N GLU A 921 11.46 9.67 -24.83
CA GLU A 921 10.60 10.04 -23.69
C GLU A 921 10.63 11.54 -23.42
N ALA A 922 11.79 12.19 -23.61
CA ALA A 922 11.90 13.64 -23.52
C ALA A 922 11.13 14.37 -24.63
N GLU A 923 10.94 13.75 -25.80
CA GLU A 923 10.06 14.29 -26.84
C GLU A 923 8.57 14.05 -26.51
N THR A 924 8.23 12.86 -26.00
CA THR A 924 6.88 12.51 -25.53
C THR A 924 6.42 13.44 -24.41
N LEU A 925 7.22 13.64 -23.36
CA LEU A 925 6.89 14.56 -22.26
C LEU A 925 6.68 16.00 -22.74
N ARG A 926 7.51 16.50 -23.66
CA ARG A 926 7.35 17.85 -24.25
C ARG A 926 6.15 17.97 -25.19
N LYS A 927 5.64 16.87 -25.75
CA LYS A 927 4.37 16.84 -26.50
C LYS A 927 3.16 16.82 -25.56
N LEU A 928 3.24 16.05 -24.47
CA LEU A 928 2.16 15.92 -23.47
C LEU A 928 1.99 17.19 -22.62
N ALA A 929 3.09 17.80 -22.19
CA ALA A 929 3.09 19.04 -21.40
C ALA A 929 4.25 19.96 -21.86
N PRO A 930 4.02 20.85 -22.85
CA PRO A 930 5.05 21.71 -23.45
C PRO A 930 5.72 22.71 -22.49
N THR A 931 5.16 22.92 -21.30
CA THR A 931 5.72 23.77 -20.24
C THR A 931 6.83 23.08 -19.44
N LEU A 932 6.97 21.75 -19.51
CA LEU A 932 7.95 21.02 -18.72
C LEU A 932 9.40 21.31 -19.13
N ASN A 933 10.24 21.61 -18.14
CA ASN A 933 11.69 21.69 -18.29
C ASN A 933 12.32 20.29 -18.38
N VAL A 934 12.10 19.58 -19.48
CA VAL A 934 12.57 18.19 -19.67
C VAL A 934 14.01 18.17 -20.18
N CYS A 935 14.89 17.51 -19.43
CA CYS A 935 16.31 17.31 -19.72
C CYS A 935 16.61 15.83 -19.98
N VAL A 936 17.49 15.55 -20.96
CA VAL A 936 18.02 14.21 -21.18
C VAL A 936 19.36 14.10 -20.44
N VAL A 937 19.49 13.13 -19.53
CA VAL A 937 20.72 12.87 -18.78
C VAL A 937 21.06 11.37 -18.91
N PRO A 938 22.18 10.99 -19.52
CA PRO A 938 22.61 9.59 -19.59
C PRO A 938 23.11 9.12 -18.22
N TRP A 939 23.26 7.80 -18.05
CA TRP A 939 24.01 7.24 -16.92
C TRP A 939 25.33 6.61 -17.37
N ASP A 940 26.30 6.58 -16.45
CA ASP A 940 27.65 6.08 -16.65
C ASP A 940 27.63 4.56 -16.81
N THR A 941 28.15 4.04 -17.93
CA THR A 941 28.15 2.60 -18.21
C THR A 941 29.58 2.08 -18.37
N ALA A 942 30.00 1.16 -17.50
CA ALA A 942 31.35 0.61 -17.48
C ALA A 942 31.72 -0.09 -18.81
N CYS A 943 32.57 0.58 -19.61
CA CYS A 943 32.99 0.09 -20.92
C CYS A 943 34.15 -0.93 -20.82
N ARG A 944 33.86 -2.16 -20.37
CA ARG A 944 34.84 -3.26 -20.28
C ARG A 944 34.68 -4.24 -21.46
N ALA A 945 35.45 -4.03 -22.52
CA ALA A 945 35.46 -4.94 -23.67
C ALA A 945 35.93 -6.36 -23.29
N VAL A 946 35.30 -7.38 -23.88
CA VAL A 946 35.68 -8.80 -23.71
C VAL A 946 37.08 -9.09 -24.24
N ARG A 947 37.75 -10.13 -23.69
CA ARG A 947 39.11 -10.52 -24.09
C ARG A 947 39.12 -11.51 -25.26
N THR A 948 38.09 -12.34 -25.37
CA THR A 948 37.95 -13.36 -26.41
C THR A 948 37.74 -12.73 -27.77
N GLN A 949 38.55 -13.14 -28.77
CA GLN A 949 38.45 -12.58 -30.11
C GLN A 949 37.08 -12.89 -30.71
N ALA A 950 36.62 -12.04 -31.63
CA ALA A 950 35.33 -12.26 -32.28
C ALA A 950 35.25 -13.66 -32.90
N ALA A 951 36.30 -14.14 -33.59
CA ALA A 951 36.33 -15.46 -34.22
C ALA A 951 35.83 -16.60 -33.32
N ASP A 952 36.26 -16.64 -32.06
CA ASP A 952 36.02 -17.76 -31.13
C ASP A 952 34.66 -17.70 -30.41
N ARG A 953 33.93 -16.59 -30.52
CA ARG A 953 32.62 -16.40 -29.86
C ARG A 953 31.47 -16.99 -30.67
N HIS A 954 30.49 -17.64 -30.04
CA HIS A 954 29.44 -18.38 -30.76
C HIS A 954 28.01 -18.17 -30.25
N ASP A 955 27.83 -17.68 -29.02
CA ASP A 955 26.49 -17.63 -28.42
C ASP A 955 25.67 -16.43 -28.89
N ILE A 956 24.36 -16.65 -29.08
CA ILE A 956 23.33 -15.61 -29.19
C ILE A 956 22.81 -15.36 -27.77
N VAL A 957 22.98 -14.17 -27.21
CA VAL A 957 22.63 -13.89 -25.80
C VAL A 957 21.44 -12.93 -25.67
N PHE A 958 20.43 -13.30 -24.88
CA PHE A 958 19.40 -12.37 -24.38
C PHE A 958 19.57 -12.14 -22.88
N LEU A 959 19.47 -10.88 -22.47
CA LEU A 959 19.55 -10.43 -21.08
C LEU A 959 18.22 -9.86 -20.59
N GLY A 960 17.77 -10.25 -19.40
CA GLY A 960 16.60 -9.64 -18.77
C GLY A 960 16.38 -10.03 -17.30
N ASN A 961 15.74 -9.15 -16.54
CA ASN A 961 15.11 -9.53 -15.27
C ASN A 961 13.67 -9.99 -15.60
N TYR A 962 13.39 -11.28 -15.46
CA TYR A 962 12.14 -11.89 -15.94
C TYR A 962 10.94 -11.65 -15.02
N SER A 963 11.13 -11.02 -13.86
CA SER A 963 10.03 -10.46 -13.05
C SER A 963 9.43 -9.17 -13.64
N HIS A 964 9.85 -8.77 -14.84
CA HIS A 964 9.37 -7.57 -15.55
C HIS A 964 8.90 -7.96 -16.96
N ALA A 965 7.58 -7.89 -17.21
CA ALA A 965 6.90 -8.53 -18.35
C ALA A 965 7.58 -8.35 -19.74
N PRO A 966 8.06 -7.14 -20.16
CA PRO A 966 8.79 -6.99 -21.42
C PRO A 966 10.00 -7.93 -21.61
N ASN A 967 10.64 -8.37 -20.53
CA ASN A 967 11.80 -9.25 -20.58
C ASN A 967 11.41 -10.72 -20.75
N GLU A 968 10.29 -11.14 -20.17
CA GLU A 968 9.70 -12.46 -20.41
C GLU A 968 9.17 -12.54 -21.84
N ASP A 969 8.36 -11.57 -22.25
CA ASP A 969 7.81 -11.46 -23.60
C ASP A 969 8.88 -11.63 -24.69
N ALA A 970 9.95 -10.82 -24.61
CA ALA A 970 11.03 -10.85 -25.59
C ALA A 970 11.84 -12.15 -25.57
N ALA A 971 11.96 -12.83 -24.43
CA ALA A 971 12.61 -14.15 -24.37
C ALA A 971 11.72 -15.25 -24.98
N LEU A 972 10.41 -15.19 -24.73
CA LEU A 972 9.43 -16.08 -25.36
C LEU A 972 9.39 -15.84 -26.88
N HIS A 973 9.35 -14.60 -27.34
CA HIS A 973 9.34 -14.22 -28.75
C HIS A 973 10.66 -14.59 -29.47
N LEU A 974 11.82 -14.35 -28.84
CA LEU A 974 13.11 -14.79 -29.37
C LEU A 974 13.13 -16.30 -29.60
N VAL A 975 12.76 -17.11 -28.61
CA VAL A 975 12.88 -18.57 -28.70
C VAL A 975 11.77 -19.21 -29.53
N ARG A 976 10.53 -18.71 -29.47
CA ARG A 976 9.36 -19.32 -30.14
C ARG A 976 9.11 -18.79 -31.56
N THR A 977 9.57 -17.58 -31.90
CA THR A 977 9.31 -16.96 -33.21
C THR A 977 10.57 -16.75 -34.03
N ILE A 978 11.65 -16.21 -33.43
CA ILE A 978 12.87 -15.82 -34.17
C ILE A 978 13.83 -17.00 -34.34
N MET A 979 14.18 -17.70 -33.25
CA MET A 979 15.16 -18.79 -33.28
C MET A 979 14.78 -19.97 -34.20
N PRO A 980 13.50 -20.37 -34.40
CA PRO A 980 13.15 -21.39 -35.39
C PRO A 980 13.59 -21.02 -36.81
N LEU A 981 13.50 -19.73 -37.19
CA LEU A 981 13.98 -19.23 -38.49
C LEU A 981 15.51 -19.29 -38.57
N VAL A 982 16.22 -19.01 -37.47
CA VAL A 982 17.68 -19.14 -37.38
C VAL A 982 18.12 -20.60 -37.49
N TRP A 983 17.45 -21.53 -36.80
CA TRP A 983 17.78 -22.96 -36.82
C TRP A 983 17.50 -23.64 -38.16
N CYS A 984 16.63 -23.08 -39.02
CA CYS A 984 16.45 -23.56 -40.40
C CYS A 984 17.72 -23.43 -41.25
N GLU A 985 18.55 -22.40 -41.03
CA GLU A 985 19.83 -22.21 -41.74
C GLU A 985 21.06 -22.59 -40.91
N ARG A 986 20.98 -22.47 -39.59
CA ARG A 986 22.07 -22.70 -38.63
C ARG A 986 21.61 -23.61 -37.48
N PRO A 987 21.43 -24.93 -37.70
CA PRO A 987 20.94 -25.86 -36.67
C PRO A 987 21.84 -25.96 -35.42
N GLU A 988 23.10 -25.53 -35.53
CA GLU A 988 24.08 -25.49 -34.44
C GLU A 988 24.01 -24.21 -33.60
N ALA A 989 23.18 -23.22 -33.96
CA ALA A 989 23.10 -21.93 -33.30
C ALA A 989 22.62 -22.04 -31.85
N ARG A 990 23.48 -21.67 -30.90
CA ARG A 990 23.22 -21.73 -29.46
C ARG A 990 22.63 -20.41 -28.95
N CYS A 991 21.46 -20.49 -28.33
CA CYS A 991 20.79 -19.37 -27.68
C CYS A 991 20.94 -19.46 -26.15
N VAL A 992 21.28 -18.34 -25.52
CA VAL A 992 21.56 -18.23 -24.08
C VAL A 992 20.68 -17.14 -23.48
N ILE A 993 19.90 -17.51 -22.47
CA ILE A 993 18.90 -16.68 -21.79
C ILE A 993 19.39 -16.43 -20.35
N ALA A 994 19.75 -15.19 -20.02
CA ALA A 994 20.44 -14.85 -18.78
C ALA A 994 19.82 -13.68 -18.01
N GLY A 995 19.87 -13.77 -16.68
CA GLY A 995 19.35 -12.79 -15.72
C GLY A 995 18.44 -13.40 -14.66
N GLN A 996 18.07 -12.59 -13.68
CA GLN A 996 17.32 -13.02 -12.48
C GLN A 996 15.80 -13.10 -12.72
N GLY A 997 15.07 -13.70 -11.77
CA GLY A 997 13.60 -13.75 -11.78
C GLY A 997 12.99 -14.72 -12.80
N ALA A 998 13.76 -15.65 -13.37
CA ALA A 998 13.34 -16.56 -14.45
C ALA A 998 12.04 -17.31 -14.12
N THR A 999 10.96 -16.97 -14.84
CA THR A 999 9.61 -17.52 -14.64
C THR A 999 9.51 -19.00 -15.04
N PRO A 1000 8.45 -19.72 -14.63
CA PRO A 1000 8.19 -21.07 -15.13
C PRO A 1000 8.12 -21.17 -16.65
N ALA A 1001 7.65 -20.14 -17.36
CA ALA A 1001 7.57 -20.13 -18.82
C ALA A 1001 8.96 -19.95 -19.46
N VAL A 1002 9.80 -19.04 -18.93
CA VAL A 1002 11.19 -18.87 -19.37
C VAL A 1002 12.02 -20.12 -19.07
N LEU A 1003 11.90 -20.70 -17.87
CA LEU A 1003 12.56 -21.96 -17.48
C LEU A 1003 12.12 -23.17 -18.31
N LYS A 1004 10.94 -23.13 -18.95
CA LYS A 1004 10.47 -24.19 -19.86
C LYS A 1004 11.17 -24.14 -21.22
N LEU A 1005 11.70 -22.99 -21.64
CA LEU A 1005 12.33 -22.82 -22.96
C LEU A 1005 13.52 -23.78 -23.18
N SER A 1006 14.35 -24.01 -22.16
CA SER A 1006 15.47 -24.97 -22.24
C SER A 1006 15.06 -26.45 -22.21
N LYS A 1007 13.78 -26.74 -21.92
CA LYS A 1007 13.19 -28.09 -21.99
C LYS A 1007 12.49 -28.32 -23.33
N ASP A 1008 11.80 -27.30 -23.83
CA ASP A 1008 11.08 -27.34 -25.10
C ASP A 1008 12.03 -27.23 -26.32
N PHE A 1009 13.17 -26.53 -26.18
CA PHE A 1009 14.10 -26.24 -27.28
C PHE A 1009 15.56 -26.61 -26.91
N PRO A 1010 16.11 -27.73 -27.44
CA PRO A 1010 17.46 -28.20 -27.07
C PRO A 1010 18.63 -27.25 -27.37
N GLY A 1011 18.44 -26.26 -28.24
CA GLY A 1011 19.43 -25.21 -28.55
C GLY A 1011 19.42 -24.02 -27.58
N VAL A 1012 18.63 -24.07 -26.50
CA VAL A 1012 18.40 -22.95 -25.57
C VAL A 1012 18.91 -23.28 -24.17
N HIS A 1013 19.75 -22.42 -23.61
CA HIS A 1013 20.26 -22.54 -22.25
C HIS A 1013 19.79 -21.36 -21.40
N VAL A 1014 19.00 -21.62 -20.36
CA VAL A 1014 18.67 -20.62 -19.34
C VAL A 1014 19.72 -20.71 -18.25
N VAL A 1015 20.48 -19.63 -18.03
CA VAL A 1015 21.62 -19.59 -17.09
C VAL A 1015 21.21 -19.05 -15.72
N GLY A 1016 20.17 -18.22 -15.66
CA GLY A 1016 19.80 -17.48 -14.45
C GLY A 1016 20.67 -16.24 -14.24
N GLY A 1017 20.73 -15.74 -13.00
CA GLY A 1017 21.56 -14.58 -12.65
C GLY A 1017 23.06 -14.86 -12.76
N VAL A 1018 23.81 -13.85 -13.19
CA VAL A 1018 25.29 -13.85 -13.30
C VAL A 1018 25.86 -12.71 -12.46
N ASN A 1019 27.11 -12.81 -12.01
CA ASN A 1019 27.72 -11.81 -11.14
C ASN A 1019 28.43 -10.71 -11.93
N ASP A 1020 29.10 -11.07 -13.03
CA ASP A 1020 29.67 -10.10 -13.97
C ASP A 1020 29.30 -10.44 -15.41
N LEU A 1021 28.58 -9.53 -16.07
CA LEU A 1021 28.13 -9.69 -17.45
C LEU A 1021 29.29 -9.91 -18.44
N THR A 1022 30.45 -9.33 -18.19
CA THR A 1022 31.64 -9.46 -19.04
C THR A 1022 32.24 -10.85 -18.92
N ASP A 1023 32.65 -11.22 -17.71
CA ASP A 1023 33.44 -12.42 -17.44
C ASP A 1023 32.60 -13.71 -17.46
N ASP A 1024 31.36 -13.67 -16.95
CA ASP A 1024 30.50 -14.87 -16.80
C ASP A 1024 29.68 -15.20 -18.08
N LEU A 1025 29.49 -14.23 -18.98
CA LEU A 1025 28.49 -14.34 -20.08
C LEU A 1025 28.96 -13.78 -21.43
N PHE A 1026 29.53 -12.58 -21.48
CA PHE A 1026 29.85 -11.93 -22.75
C PHE A 1026 31.10 -12.50 -23.43
N GLU A 1027 32.02 -13.14 -22.71
CA GLU A 1027 33.21 -13.77 -23.30
C GLU A 1027 32.88 -14.83 -24.37
N THR A 1028 31.73 -15.50 -24.34
CA THR A 1028 31.29 -16.45 -25.39
C THR A 1028 30.32 -15.84 -26.42
N ALA A 1029 29.82 -14.64 -26.17
CA ALA A 1029 28.71 -14.03 -26.91
C ALA A 1029 29.17 -13.46 -28.26
N ARG A 1030 28.65 -14.01 -29.37
CA ARG A 1030 28.84 -13.45 -30.71
C ARG A 1030 28.14 -12.10 -30.86
N MET A 1031 26.92 -12.03 -30.31
CA MET A 1031 26.02 -10.89 -30.33
C MET A 1031 25.08 -11.00 -29.12
N THR A 1032 24.45 -9.88 -28.75
CA THR A 1032 23.22 -9.93 -27.95
C THR A 1032 22.00 -9.68 -28.83
N VAL A 1033 20.82 -10.05 -28.35
CA VAL A 1033 19.53 -9.76 -29.00
C VAL A 1033 18.59 -9.13 -27.98
N ALA A 1034 17.77 -8.17 -28.42
CA ALA A 1034 16.77 -7.48 -27.61
C ALA A 1034 15.46 -7.25 -28.40
N PRO A 1035 14.66 -8.30 -28.67
CA PRO A 1035 13.44 -8.20 -29.47
C PRO A 1035 12.24 -7.83 -28.58
N LEU A 1036 12.29 -6.64 -27.97
CA LEU A 1036 11.23 -6.12 -27.11
C LEU A 1036 10.02 -5.71 -27.97
N ARG A 1037 8.86 -6.37 -27.81
CA ARG A 1037 7.62 -5.98 -28.50
C ARG A 1037 6.95 -4.76 -27.85
N PHE A 1038 7.11 -4.61 -26.54
CA PHE A 1038 6.66 -3.46 -25.76
C PHE A 1038 7.70 -3.05 -24.71
N GLY A 1039 7.50 -1.87 -24.09
CA GLY A 1039 8.42 -1.27 -23.13
C GLY A 1039 8.55 0.24 -23.29
N ALA A 1040 9.17 0.88 -22.30
CA ALA A 1040 9.57 2.29 -22.29
C ALA A 1040 11.03 2.40 -21.78
N GLY A 1041 11.49 3.59 -21.40
CA GLY A 1041 12.83 3.85 -20.83
C GLY A 1041 13.98 3.69 -21.82
N LEU A 1042 15.20 3.87 -21.31
CA LEU A 1042 16.44 3.51 -22.01
C LEU A 1042 16.88 2.10 -21.62
N LYS A 1043 17.29 1.27 -22.60
CA LYS A 1043 17.43 -0.18 -22.39
C LYS A 1043 18.86 -0.55 -21.96
N GLY A 1044 19.11 -0.57 -20.65
CA GLY A 1044 20.44 -0.86 -20.06
C GLY A 1044 21.14 -2.14 -20.56
N LYS A 1045 20.38 -3.18 -20.94
CA LYS A 1045 20.92 -4.40 -21.58
C LYS A 1045 21.68 -4.11 -22.89
N VAL A 1046 21.23 -3.11 -23.66
CA VAL A 1046 21.85 -2.69 -24.93
C VAL A 1046 23.11 -1.87 -24.65
N LEU A 1047 23.06 -0.98 -23.64
CA LEU A 1047 24.22 -0.23 -23.17
C LEU A 1047 25.35 -1.16 -22.69
N ALA A 1048 25.03 -2.16 -21.86
CA ALA A 1048 25.98 -3.16 -21.39
C ALA A 1048 26.61 -3.97 -22.54
N SER A 1049 25.79 -4.36 -23.54
CA SER A 1049 26.27 -5.06 -24.75
C SER A 1049 27.31 -4.24 -25.50
N PHE A 1050 27.01 -2.97 -25.78
CA PHE A 1050 27.94 -2.08 -26.49
C PHE A 1050 29.15 -1.69 -25.63
N GLY A 1051 29.00 -1.56 -24.31
CA GLY A 1051 30.10 -1.34 -23.36
C GLY A 1051 31.10 -2.50 -23.35
N ALA A 1052 30.60 -3.73 -23.52
CA ALA A 1052 31.41 -4.94 -23.69
C ALA A 1052 31.99 -5.14 -25.12
N ALA A 1053 31.78 -4.17 -26.02
CA ALA A 1053 32.13 -4.25 -27.44
C ALA A 1053 31.45 -5.41 -28.19
N ILE A 1054 30.17 -5.67 -27.88
CA ILE A 1054 29.34 -6.70 -28.51
C ILE A 1054 28.21 -6.02 -29.30
N PRO A 1055 27.94 -6.43 -30.56
CA PRO A 1055 26.80 -5.93 -31.32
C PRO A 1055 25.49 -6.46 -30.72
N CYS A 1056 24.47 -5.61 -30.64
CA CYS A 1056 23.13 -5.96 -30.20
C CYS A 1056 22.15 -5.86 -31.39
N VAL A 1057 21.42 -6.93 -31.70
CA VAL A 1057 20.31 -6.92 -32.67
C VAL A 1057 19.02 -6.64 -31.89
N MET A 1058 18.30 -5.57 -32.20
CA MET A 1058 17.31 -4.99 -31.28
C MET A 1058 16.03 -4.51 -31.99
N SER A 1059 14.91 -4.45 -31.28
CA SER A 1059 13.69 -3.82 -31.80
C SER A 1059 13.80 -2.30 -31.86
N SER A 1060 12.91 -1.65 -32.62
CA SER A 1060 12.73 -0.19 -32.58
C SER A 1060 12.50 0.29 -31.15
N VAL A 1061 11.64 -0.39 -30.39
CA VAL A 1061 11.39 -0.17 -28.96
C VAL A 1061 12.69 -0.29 -28.15
N ALA A 1062 13.50 -1.32 -28.38
CA ALA A 1062 14.79 -1.48 -27.71
C ALA A 1062 15.85 -0.43 -28.11
N ALA A 1063 15.71 0.17 -29.30
CA ALA A 1063 16.60 1.22 -29.81
C ALA A 1063 16.23 2.65 -29.33
N GLU A 1064 15.05 2.84 -28.73
CA GLU A 1064 14.57 4.14 -28.27
C GLU A 1064 15.57 4.87 -27.36
N GLY A 1065 15.80 6.16 -27.66
CA GLY A 1065 16.71 7.01 -26.88
C GLY A 1065 18.20 6.87 -27.23
N LEU A 1066 18.62 5.83 -27.95
CA LEU A 1066 20.03 5.60 -28.29
C LEU A 1066 20.52 6.53 -29.41
N PRO A 1067 21.71 7.17 -29.29
CA PRO A 1067 22.32 7.98 -30.35
C PRO A 1067 23.01 7.10 -31.41
N LEU A 1068 22.29 6.15 -32.01
CA LEU A 1068 22.83 5.14 -32.91
C LEU A 1068 23.49 5.76 -34.17
N PRO A 1069 24.79 5.54 -34.41
CA PRO A 1069 25.42 5.83 -35.70
C PRO A 1069 24.83 4.97 -36.82
N ASP A 1070 24.89 5.44 -38.06
CA ASP A 1070 24.20 4.79 -39.19
C ASP A 1070 24.63 3.34 -39.44
N ARG A 1071 25.86 2.96 -39.07
CA ARG A 1071 26.33 1.56 -39.12
C ARG A 1071 25.60 0.63 -38.13
N LEU A 1072 25.11 1.16 -37.00
CA LEU A 1072 24.34 0.39 -36.02
C LEU A 1072 22.83 0.38 -36.31
N ARG A 1073 22.31 1.33 -37.09
CA ARG A 1073 20.88 1.34 -37.49
C ARG A 1073 20.46 0.05 -38.21
N GLY A 1074 21.37 -0.57 -38.97
CA GLY A 1074 21.15 -1.87 -39.62
C GLY A 1074 21.10 -3.09 -38.68
N LEU A 1075 21.12 -2.88 -37.36
CA LEU A 1075 20.84 -3.88 -36.33
C LEU A 1075 19.47 -3.67 -35.65
N VAL A 1076 18.71 -2.66 -36.07
CA VAL A 1076 17.33 -2.43 -35.63
C VAL A 1076 16.39 -3.21 -36.56
N CYS A 1077 15.56 -4.07 -36.00
CA CYS A 1077 14.64 -4.96 -36.71
C CYS A 1077 13.37 -5.12 -35.89
N ASP A 1078 12.19 -5.06 -36.50
CA ASP A 1078 10.91 -5.31 -35.78
C ASP A 1078 10.26 -6.62 -36.22
N GLU A 1079 10.47 -7.05 -37.46
CA GLU A 1079 9.98 -8.33 -37.99
C GLU A 1079 10.91 -9.51 -37.63
N ALA A 1080 10.31 -10.66 -37.28
CA ALA A 1080 11.06 -11.84 -36.85
C ALA A 1080 12.03 -12.38 -37.92
N GLN A 1081 11.69 -12.20 -39.21
CA GLN A 1081 12.53 -12.57 -40.34
C GLN A 1081 13.77 -11.67 -40.47
N ASP A 1082 13.67 -10.38 -40.15
CA ASP A 1082 14.79 -9.45 -40.18
C ASP A 1082 15.76 -9.72 -39.03
N PHE A 1083 15.24 -9.99 -37.82
CA PHE A 1083 16.04 -10.49 -36.70
C PHE A 1083 16.84 -11.74 -37.09
N ALA A 1084 16.16 -12.77 -37.62
CA ALA A 1084 16.81 -14.00 -38.04
C ALA A 1084 17.91 -13.73 -39.09
N THR A 1085 17.63 -12.86 -40.06
CA THR A 1085 18.59 -12.47 -41.11
C THR A 1085 19.84 -11.80 -40.54
N GLN A 1086 19.71 -10.86 -39.60
CA GLN A 1086 20.88 -10.23 -38.96
C GLN A 1086 21.63 -11.21 -38.04
N ILE A 1087 20.93 -12.10 -37.33
CA ILE A 1087 21.56 -13.13 -36.49
C ILE A 1087 22.39 -14.10 -37.34
N ILE A 1088 21.83 -14.64 -38.43
CA ILE A 1088 22.54 -15.55 -39.35
C ILE A 1088 23.77 -14.84 -39.97
N ARG A 1089 23.63 -13.57 -40.38
CA ARG A 1089 24.73 -12.74 -40.89
C ARG A 1089 25.86 -12.56 -39.89
N LEU A 1090 25.55 -12.24 -38.63
CA LEU A 1090 26.57 -12.02 -37.58
C LEU A 1090 27.20 -13.34 -37.09
N LEU A 1091 26.46 -14.46 -37.12
CA LEU A 1091 27.01 -15.81 -36.96
C LEU A 1091 27.88 -16.26 -38.16
N GLY A 1092 27.75 -15.61 -39.31
CA GLY A 1092 28.48 -15.95 -40.55
C GLY A 1092 29.71 -15.06 -40.83
N THR A 1093 29.77 -13.85 -40.27
CA THR A 1093 30.84 -12.87 -40.56
C THR A 1093 31.45 -12.28 -39.28
N PRO A 1094 32.43 -12.98 -38.65
CA PRO A 1094 33.05 -12.57 -37.39
C PRO A 1094 33.59 -11.14 -37.34
N GLU A 1095 34.14 -10.68 -38.44
CA GLU A 1095 34.78 -9.37 -38.61
C GLU A 1095 33.72 -8.25 -38.60
N THR A 1096 32.51 -8.53 -39.11
CA THR A 1096 31.37 -7.62 -39.06
C THR A 1096 30.88 -7.43 -37.63
N ALA A 1097 30.79 -8.52 -36.86
CA ALA A 1097 30.40 -8.46 -35.44
C ALA A 1097 31.42 -7.66 -34.61
N ASP A 1098 32.71 -7.84 -34.89
CA ASP A 1098 33.82 -7.10 -34.29
C ASP A 1098 33.78 -5.59 -34.63
N GLU A 1099 33.56 -5.22 -35.89
CA GLU A 1099 33.48 -3.82 -36.32
C GLU A 1099 32.29 -3.08 -35.69
N LEU A 1100 31.12 -3.75 -35.64
CA LEU A 1100 29.89 -3.18 -35.07
C LEU A 1100 29.98 -3.09 -33.54
N GLY A 1101 30.51 -4.12 -32.87
CA GLY A 1101 30.78 -4.10 -31.44
C GLY A 1101 31.74 -2.97 -31.03
N ARG A 1102 32.84 -2.79 -31.76
CA ARG A 1102 33.76 -1.63 -31.57
C ARG A 1102 33.12 -0.28 -31.90
N THR A 1103 32.09 -0.24 -32.74
CA THR A 1103 31.34 0.99 -33.04
C THR A 1103 30.41 1.35 -31.90
N GLY A 1104 29.72 0.37 -31.31
CA GLY A 1104 29.00 0.54 -30.04
C GLY A 1104 29.93 1.01 -28.92
N ALA A 1105 31.08 0.37 -28.73
CA ALA A 1105 32.07 0.75 -27.72
C ALA A 1105 32.77 2.11 -27.98
N ARG A 1106 32.50 2.80 -29.11
CA ARG A 1106 32.83 4.22 -29.28
C ARG A 1106 31.67 5.09 -28.77
N MET A 1107 30.47 4.89 -29.32
CA MET A 1107 29.22 5.54 -28.89
C MET A 1107 29.04 5.54 -27.36
N MET A 1108 29.36 4.43 -26.69
CA MET A 1108 29.29 4.34 -25.23
C MET A 1108 30.26 5.28 -24.49
N ARG A 1109 31.51 5.43 -24.96
CA ARG A 1109 32.46 6.38 -24.38
C ARG A 1109 32.12 7.82 -24.72
N ASP A 1110 31.58 8.05 -25.92
CA ASP A 1110 31.26 9.37 -26.44
C ASP A 1110 29.96 9.96 -25.82
N HIS A 1111 29.04 9.12 -25.32
CA HIS A 1111 27.72 9.55 -24.83
C HIS A 1111 27.30 9.04 -23.45
N TYR A 1112 27.94 7.99 -22.90
CA TYR A 1112 27.54 7.32 -21.64
C TYR A 1112 28.71 7.21 -20.65
N SER A 1113 29.56 8.25 -20.62
CA SER A 1113 30.69 8.36 -19.71
C SER A 1113 30.41 9.34 -18.57
N THR A 1114 31.08 9.13 -17.43
CA THR A 1114 31.06 9.96 -16.21
C THR A 1114 31.00 11.48 -16.49
N GLN A 1115 31.81 11.95 -17.45
CA GLN A 1115 31.93 13.37 -17.80
C GLN A 1115 30.65 13.91 -18.48
N GLU A 1116 30.00 13.11 -19.30
CA GLU A 1116 28.76 13.49 -19.99
C GLU A 1116 27.56 13.46 -19.04
N VAL A 1117 27.53 12.54 -18.06
CA VAL A 1117 26.57 12.57 -16.95
C VAL A 1117 26.70 13.88 -16.18
N ASP A 1118 27.90 14.23 -15.72
CA ASP A 1118 28.15 15.47 -14.95
C ASP A 1118 27.79 16.73 -15.76
N ARG A 1119 28.09 16.72 -17.08
CA ARG A 1119 27.77 17.82 -18.00
C ARG A 1119 26.27 17.94 -18.30
N ALA A 1120 25.51 16.84 -18.30
CA ALA A 1120 24.08 16.85 -18.55
C ALA A 1120 23.28 17.16 -17.27
N LEU A 1121 23.66 16.55 -16.14
CA LEU A 1121 23.01 16.79 -14.85
C LEU A 1121 23.19 18.23 -14.38
N SER A 1122 24.39 18.81 -14.50
CA SER A 1122 24.62 20.23 -14.16
C SER A 1122 23.76 21.22 -14.95
N VAL A 1123 23.30 20.86 -16.17
CA VAL A 1123 22.34 21.65 -16.94
C VAL A 1123 20.92 21.49 -16.38
N ALA A 1124 20.48 20.27 -16.06
CA ALA A 1124 19.15 20.04 -15.44
C ALA A 1124 19.01 20.73 -14.07
N LEU A 1125 20.11 20.76 -13.30
CA LEU A 1125 20.23 21.46 -12.02
C LEU A 1125 20.33 23.00 -12.16
N GLY A 1126 20.45 23.53 -13.37
CA GLY A 1126 20.53 24.98 -13.61
C GLY A 1126 21.87 25.63 -13.23
N LEU A 1127 22.93 24.86 -12.97
CA LEU A 1127 24.22 25.33 -12.48
C LEU A 1127 25.05 26.09 -13.54
N GLY A 1128 24.62 26.02 -14.81
CA GLY A 1128 25.24 26.75 -15.91
C GLY A 1128 26.55 26.14 -16.42
N ARG A 1129 27.02 26.65 -17.56
CA ARG A 1129 28.16 26.06 -18.31
C ARG A 1129 29.52 26.53 -17.77
N ALA A 1130 29.72 26.51 -16.45
CA ALA A 1130 30.82 27.21 -15.78
C ALA A 1130 31.38 26.52 -14.50
N ALA A 1131 31.46 25.19 -14.48
CA ALA A 1131 32.29 24.46 -13.52
C ALA A 1131 33.29 23.57 -14.29
N ALA A 1132 34.57 23.97 -14.30
CA ALA A 1132 35.64 23.04 -14.66
C ALA A 1132 35.83 22.09 -13.48
N LEU A 1133 35.47 20.82 -13.65
CA LEU A 1133 35.68 19.79 -12.62
C LEU A 1133 37.18 19.77 -12.24
N PRO A 1134 37.53 19.83 -10.96
CA PRO A 1134 38.92 19.63 -10.54
C PRO A 1134 39.34 18.21 -10.92
N GLU A 1135 40.56 18.05 -11.45
CA GLU A 1135 41.08 16.71 -11.76
C GLU A 1135 41.07 15.83 -10.50
N PRO A 1136 40.72 14.53 -10.62
CA PRO A 1136 40.60 13.64 -9.47
C PRO A 1136 41.98 13.45 -8.81
N GLN A 1137 42.18 14.11 -7.66
CA GLN A 1137 43.37 13.89 -6.84
C GLN A 1137 43.39 12.43 -6.40
N SER A 1138 44.51 11.75 -6.68
CA SER A 1138 44.68 10.34 -6.36
C SER A 1138 44.71 10.15 -4.85
N PHE A 1139 43.62 9.61 -4.27
CA PHE A 1139 43.63 9.07 -2.92
C PHE A 1139 44.58 7.86 -2.86
N ARG A 1140 45.83 8.13 -2.49
CA ARG A 1140 46.81 7.16 -2.01
C ARG A 1140 47.43 7.68 -0.72
N GLU A 1141 47.37 6.83 0.31
CA GLU A 1141 48.30 6.81 1.45
C GLU A 1141 48.41 8.09 2.30
N VAL A 1142 47.48 8.26 3.26
CA VAL A 1142 47.84 8.72 4.62
C VAL A 1142 47.04 7.92 5.65
N VAL A 1143 47.74 7.03 6.37
CA VAL A 1143 47.41 6.35 7.66
C VAL A 1143 45.96 5.87 7.82
#